data_AF-A0A1K9ZGA6-F1
#
_entry.id   AF-A0A1K9ZGA6-F1
#
_cell.length_a   1.000
_cell.length_b   1.000
_cell.length_c   1.000
_cell.angle_alpha   90.00
_cell.angle_beta   90.00
_cell.angle_gamma   90.00
#
_symmetry.space_group_name_H-M   'P 1'
#
loop_
_entity.id
_entity.type
_entity.pdbx_description
1 polymer ?
#
loop_
_entity_poly.entity_id
_entity_poly.type
_entity_poly.pdbx_seq_one_letter_code
_entity_poly.pdbx_strand_id
1 'polypeptide(L)'
;MGVTISADGLSIVHKGSGGEANATLPDVCLTTVGNAVVPIPYGNAAKSADLADGSETVTADGGNSIAIKGCSFTKSTGDSGGDKKGVASGTIEGEAKFIMCSPTVKIEGKGVCRLSDQLTMNKANTMCMGGINQPSVSVSPDEEGTYTIDINCYYPRDGKPFSNAPFKLIDNGGAVIHEGKLDEQGKCTVSSLPNGYCQVHFEESEIKYKLIKRRNKNSRYYAELKDNEFFDQLVKHERAFWQASSSSSANNSWGQMGPNLLDDRYFIQILELEIQSHFELSISAAESQTMAQLLISALSPDTGAEQQTIDNLLMAASPPTCELGGIVALFIQYSEKQSHHNLLARLRHVGRGNPKAFIKEFNWESLKKQISSTLEQLIAKLIKRIEFIKVQADLQNSFVIVDILNEHISLLKTFKRNLVDSITTSFQHTADKINQISTDSDNLFAVRVDRVGSSIEANNFIHVVHTLNETPEPLILQLNYDDWERTPVSNIPFKVTFANDQIFEGKLNQNGYAQVWGGPKLAAQVEFGDKDKKQEAEKALPEHYKALDTALNKVVKETSIKLLDNAKKHPASEQTIAQFKVLVDEQLAELNIQKENFNHLSFLDQSWRQSQSAFSGVRTGVTEYIPDLGDFGELMKLADIDITSLVNAIAFGEVDELEKNFKEWKQRNTEQLSEASESMEMLILIVSDPEARKILASLPSRFLEAMPADQVTEVLASQATQTGVDYVVVTGGTAAGSFAGGVGAPVMAAITVAATTGRKAGKLLEETVGIITDIGKLNKNKHNQHNQDKHQEKNETELPKTCPICNDIKCKNKTKPKLGDGNNVRDEPTLKAGIRKKIPGFPETHPWFIGDKSLEVHHVIPCNSVLDKSWRTLFNKFNYDINEAHNSVVLPGDIELACELGVQRHKGSHTQGIALNKSNVVFSRLEEYEDTKNNQKIKAFQKTLFKTKKGSKLRYTKATTDLIDKVKDLVEKGSLCKYADNPKKMNAKFEFQMKKHSKKILGYIDSFEWTIAWDGRDYRPDSSLGCCNTDGITTKRIGNNRAQDCSVNRNHNLGKGPFTGTLRLGK
;
A
#
# COMPACT_ATOMS: atom_id res chain seq x y z
N MET A 1 12.77 -5.43 -45.95
CA MET A 1 11.30 -5.48 -45.86
C MET A 1 10.89 -4.66 -44.65
N GLY A 2 9.70 -4.07 -44.64
CA GLY A 2 9.22 -3.38 -43.44
C GLY A 2 9.00 -4.36 -42.29
N VAL A 3 9.11 -3.88 -41.04
CA VAL A 3 8.74 -4.65 -39.85
C VAL A 3 7.23 -4.49 -39.68
N THR A 4 6.47 -5.60 -39.67
CA THR A 4 4.99 -5.52 -39.64
C THR A 4 4.36 -6.03 -38.34
N ILE A 5 5.16 -6.62 -37.44
CA ILE A 5 4.69 -7.22 -36.20
C ILE A 5 5.24 -6.46 -34.98
N SER A 6 4.37 -6.16 -34.00
CA SER A 6 4.75 -5.61 -32.69
C SER A 6 4.49 -6.60 -31.56
N ALA A 7 5.23 -6.41 -30.47
CA ALA A 7 4.98 -6.98 -29.16
C ALA A 7 5.11 -5.85 -28.13
N ASP A 8 4.12 -5.69 -27.26
CA ASP A 8 4.09 -4.68 -26.20
C ASP A 8 4.28 -3.24 -26.72
N GLY A 9 3.67 -2.92 -27.86
CA GLY A 9 3.79 -1.61 -28.50
C GLY A 9 5.15 -1.34 -29.16
N LEU A 10 6.07 -2.31 -29.17
CA LEU A 10 7.41 -2.19 -29.77
C LEU A 10 7.55 -3.18 -30.93
N SER A 11 8.25 -2.79 -32.00
CA SER A 11 8.42 -3.68 -33.17
C SER A 11 9.30 -4.88 -32.83
N ILE A 12 8.92 -6.09 -33.27
CA ILE A 12 9.71 -7.29 -32.99
C ILE A 12 10.96 -7.34 -33.87
N VAL A 13 12.06 -7.87 -33.34
CA VAL A 13 13.31 -8.03 -34.08
C VAL A 13 13.29 -9.37 -34.79
N HIS A 14 13.60 -9.39 -36.08
CA HIS A 14 13.78 -10.61 -36.86
C HIS A 14 14.94 -10.42 -37.84
N LYS A 15 15.43 -11.50 -38.44
CA LYS A 15 16.64 -11.48 -39.29
C LYS A 15 16.60 -10.46 -40.45
N GLY A 16 15.39 -10.12 -40.91
CA GLY A 16 15.15 -9.17 -41.98
C GLY A 16 14.69 -7.78 -41.52
N SER A 17 14.66 -7.49 -40.21
CA SER A 17 14.07 -6.26 -39.66
C SER A 17 14.91 -5.00 -39.91
N GLY A 18 16.18 -5.19 -40.31
CA GLY A 18 17.11 -4.08 -40.56
C GLY A 18 17.59 -3.39 -39.29
N GLY A 19 17.36 -3.99 -38.11
CA GLY A 19 17.80 -3.43 -36.84
C GLY A 19 19.32 -3.37 -36.67
N GLU A 20 19.79 -2.28 -36.07
CA GLU A 20 21.19 -2.01 -35.75
C GLU A 20 21.31 -1.66 -34.26
N ALA A 21 22.23 -2.32 -33.58
CA ALA A 21 22.60 -2.03 -32.20
C ALA A 21 23.99 -1.37 -32.20
N ASN A 22 24.12 -0.22 -31.54
CA ASN A 22 25.39 0.50 -31.42
C ASN A 22 25.78 0.61 -29.94
N ALA A 23 27.02 0.28 -29.62
CA ALA A 23 27.52 0.33 -28.25
C ALA A 23 27.41 1.76 -27.71
N THR A 24 26.75 1.88 -26.56
CA THR A 24 26.61 3.16 -25.83
C THR A 24 27.67 3.29 -24.74
N LEU A 25 28.32 2.18 -24.37
CA LEU A 25 29.47 2.16 -23.47
C LEU A 25 30.78 1.99 -24.28
N PRO A 26 31.92 2.51 -23.79
CA PRO A 26 33.20 2.37 -24.48
C PRO A 26 33.64 0.90 -24.56
N ASP A 27 33.94 0.41 -25.76
CA ASP A 27 34.47 -0.94 -25.96
C ASP A 27 35.99 -0.96 -25.79
N VAL A 28 36.46 -1.13 -24.54
CA VAL A 28 37.88 -1.01 -24.23
C VAL A 28 38.63 -2.29 -24.56
N CYS A 29 39.53 -2.22 -25.55
CA CYS A 29 40.41 -3.31 -25.94
C CYS A 29 41.88 -2.96 -25.63
N LEU A 30 42.69 -3.98 -25.33
CA LEU A 30 44.13 -3.82 -25.24
C LEU A 30 44.72 -3.71 -26.66
N THR A 31 45.54 -2.68 -26.87
CA THR A 31 46.12 -2.35 -28.17
C THR A 31 47.61 -2.08 -28.02
N THR A 32 48.40 -2.63 -28.93
CA THR A 32 49.83 -2.37 -29.05
C THR A 32 50.05 -0.99 -29.66
N VAL A 33 50.63 -0.08 -28.88
CA VAL A 33 51.05 1.26 -29.32
C VAL A 33 52.57 1.36 -29.15
N GLY A 34 53.30 1.20 -30.25
CA GLY A 34 54.76 1.09 -30.20
C GLY A 34 55.20 -0.15 -29.42
N ASN A 35 56.00 0.04 -28.37
CA ASN A 35 56.46 -1.05 -27.50
C ASN A 35 55.52 -1.35 -26.32
N ALA A 36 54.46 -0.56 -26.11
CA ALA A 36 53.56 -0.69 -24.97
C ALA A 36 52.20 -1.30 -25.38
N VAL A 37 51.58 -2.05 -24.47
CA VAL A 37 50.19 -2.51 -24.60
C VAL A 37 49.33 -1.65 -23.67
N VAL A 38 48.38 -0.91 -24.24
CA VAL A 38 47.53 0.04 -23.50
C VAL A 38 46.04 -0.15 -23.83
N PRO A 39 45.13 0.10 -22.88
CA PRO A 39 43.68 0.03 -23.13
C PRO A 39 43.20 1.22 -23.97
N ILE A 40 42.52 0.96 -25.09
CA ILE A 40 41.94 1.96 -26.00
C ILE A 40 40.45 1.66 -26.20
N PRO A 41 39.55 2.65 -26.07
CA PRO A 41 38.13 2.49 -26.39
C PRO A 41 37.88 2.47 -27.90
N TYR A 42 37.12 1.49 -28.37
CA TYR A 42 36.62 1.36 -29.74
C TYR A 42 35.10 1.57 -29.79
N GLY A 43 34.59 1.89 -30.98
CA GLY A 43 33.16 1.79 -31.26
C GLY A 43 32.79 0.34 -31.57
N ASN A 44 31.57 -0.09 -31.25
CA ASN A 44 31.11 -1.43 -31.60
C ASN A 44 29.65 -1.40 -32.07
N ALA A 45 29.32 -2.16 -33.10
CA ALA A 45 27.99 -2.25 -33.70
C ALA A 45 27.63 -3.70 -34.05
N ALA A 46 26.35 -4.06 -33.97
CA ALA A 46 25.84 -5.38 -34.35
C ALA A 46 24.54 -5.24 -35.14
N LYS A 47 24.23 -6.21 -36.00
CA LYS A 47 23.10 -6.13 -36.94
C LYS A 47 22.17 -7.34 -36.80
N SER A 48 20.87 -7.08 -36.92
CA SER A 48 19.81 -8.11 -36.97
C SER A 48 20.00 -9.16 -38.07
N ALA A 49 20.66 -8.79 -39.17
CA ALA A 49 21.01 -9.71 -40.26
C ALA A 49 21.89 -10.88 -39.81
N ASP A 50 22.68 -10.69 -38.74
CA ASP A 50 23.57 -11.70 -38.17
C ASP A 50 22.87 -12.56 -37.10
N LEU A 51 21.52 -12.52 -37.01
CA LEU A 51 20.73 -13.31 -36.06
C LEU A 51 20.98 -14.81 -36.22
N ALA A 52 21.36 -15.42 -35.10
CA ALA A 52 21.46 -16.85 -34.86
C ALA A 52 20.67 -17.22 -33.60
N ASP A 53 20.30 -18.50 -33.50
CA ASP A 53 19.50 -19.06 -32.40
C ASP A 53 18.16 -18.33 -32.17
N GLY A 54 17.59 -17.75 -33.23
CA GLY A 54 16.23 -17.23 -33.26
C GLY A 54 15.18 -18.36 -33.36
N SER A 55 13.94 -18.00 -33.71
CA SER A 55 12.85 -18.98 -33.90
C SER A 55 13.09 -19.91 -35.09
N GLU A 56 12.64 -21.16 -34.99
CA GLU A 56 12.81 -22.21 -35.99
C GLU A 56 11.52 -22.54 -36.76
N THR A 57 10.39 -22.55 -36.05
CA THR A 57 9.05 -22.96 -36.52
C THR A 57 8.14 -21.78 -36.84
N VAL A 58 8.44 -20.59 -36.29
CA VAL A 58 7.68 -19.36 -36.51
C VAL A 58 8.56 -18.36 -37.23
N THR A 59 8.05 -17.75 -38.29
CA THR A 59 8.79 -16.77 -39.10
C THR A 59 8.00 -15.48 -39.29
N ALA A 60 8.68 -14.34 -39.37
CA ALA A 60 8.09 -13.03 -39.64
C ALA A 60 8.55 -12.47 -41.00
N ASP A 61 7.72 -11.60 -41.60
CA ASP A 61 8.10 -10.72 -42.71
C ASP A 61 8.93 -11.40 -43.81
N GLY A 62 8.31 -12.35 -44.51
CA GLY A 62 8.93 -13.06 -45.63
C GLY A 62 9.83 -14.24 -45.22
N GLY A 63 9.47 -14.95 -44.16
CA GLY A 63 10.15 -16.20 -43.74
C GLY A 63 11.37 -16.00 -42.85
N ASN A 64 11.55 -14.81 -42.26
CA ASN A 64 12.69 -14.53 -41.40
C ASN A 64 12.53 -15.13 -40.00
N SER A 65 13.60 -15.72 -39.48
CA SER A 65 13.71 -16.12 -38.08
C SER A 65 13.59 -14.91 -37.16
N ILE A 66 12.83 -15.05 -36.07
CA ILE A 66 12.49 -14.00 -35.10
C ILE A 66 13.46 -14.09 -33.92
N ALA A 67 13.94 -12.96 -33.44
CA ALA A 67 14.78 -12.90 -32.26
C ALA A 67 13.93 -13.21 -31.02
N ILE A 68 14.35 -14.23 -30.26
CA ILE A 68 13.68 -14.71 -29.06
C ILE A 68 14.70 -14.90 -27.94
N LYS A 69 14.26 -14.90 -26.69
CA LYS A 69 15.12 -14.98 -25.50
C LYS A 69 16.22 -16.04 -25.64
N GLY A 70 17.48 -15.60 -25.55
CA GLY A 70 18.67 -16.45 -25.69
C GLY A 70 19.21 -16.60 -27.11
N CYS A 71 18.73 -15.80 -28.07
CA CYS A 71 19.35 -15.62 -29.38
C CYS A 71 20.58 -14.70 -29.31
N SER A 72 21.37 -14.68 -30.38
CA SER A 72 22.52 -13.77 -30.52
C SER A 72 22.64 -13.24 -31.94
N PHE A 73 23.36 -12.13 -32.08
CA PHE A 73 23.99 -11.76 -33.33
C PHE A 73 25.38 -12.36 -33.31
N THR A 74 25.69 -13.19 -34.32
CA THR A 74 26.90 -14.02 -34.34
C THR A 74 28.21 -13.23 -34.23
N LYS A 75 28.18 -11.94 -34.52
CA LYS A 75 29.30 -11.01 -34.45
C LYS A 75 28.82 -9.59 -34.15
N SER A 76 29.72 -8.81 -33.58
CA SER A 76 29.67 -7.35 -33.55
C SER A 76 30.96 -6.82 -34.19
N THR A 77 31.04 -5.55 -34.57
CA THR A 77 32.14 -5.01 -35.39
C THR A 77 32.53 -3.61 -34.96
N GLY A 78 33.81 -3.26 -35.08
CA GLY A 78 34.33 -1.91 -34.82
C GLY A 78 35.55 -1.87 -33.88
N ASP A 79 35.86 -2.99 -33.24
CA ASP A 79 36.92 -3.17 -32.23
C ASP A 79 38.12 -3.98 -32.72
N SER A 80 38.19 -4.27 -34.04
CA SER A 80 39.26 -5.08 -34.65
C SER A 80 40.67 -4.49 -34.52
N GLY A 81 40.79 -3.20 -34.19
CA GLY A 81 42.06 -2.55 -33.90
C GLY A 81 42.69 -2.95 -32.55
N GLY A 82 41.94 -3.59 -31.66
CA GLY A 82 42.43 -4.12 -30.39
C GLY A 82 43.19 -5.44 -30.57
N ASP A 83 44.44 -5.39 -31.03
CA ASP A 83 45.25 -6.59 -31.35
C ASP A 83 45.55 -7.50 -30.14
N LYS A 84 45.39 -6.98 -28.91
CA LYS A 84 45.47 -7.74 -27.66
C LYS A 84 44.09 -8.00 -27.02
N LYS A 85 43.01 -7.70 -27.76
CA LYS A 85 41.59 -8.04 -27.50
C LYS A 85 40.94 -7.28 -26.34
N GLY A 86 39.62 -7.43 -26.20
CA GLY A 86 38.81 -6.81 -25.16
C GLY A 86 39.35 -7.05 -23.76
N VAL A 87 39.41 -5.99 -22.95
CA VAL A 87 39.94 -6.04 -21.57
C VAL A 87 39.14 -7.01 -20.71
N ALA A 88 37.83 -7.09 -20.90
CA ALA A 88 36.95 -7.98 -20.16
C ALA A 88 36.67 -9.29 -20.92
N SER A 89 36.45 -9.23 -22.24
CA SER A 89 36.00 -10.40 -23.01
C SER A 89 37.12 -11.29 -23.53
N GLY A 90 38.34 -10.77 -23.66
CA GLY A 90 39.43 -11.45 -24.36
C GLY A 90 39.10 -11.77 -25.83
N THR A 91 38.16 -11.05 -26.44
CA THR A 91 37.79 -11.17 -27.86
C THR A 91 37.78 -9.82 -28.57
N ILE A 92 37.83 -9.87 -29.90
CA ILE A 92 37.43 -8.78 -30.78
C ILE A 92 36.31 -9.29 -31.67
N GLU A 93 35.39 -8.42 -32.08
CA GLU A 93 34.29 -8.74 -32.98
C GLU A 93 33.43 -9.94 -32.52
N GLY A 94 33.34 -10.13 -31.19
CA GLY A 94 32.57 -11.21 -30.58
C GLY A 94 31.06 -11.04 -30.73
N GLU A 95 30.28 -12.06 -30.34
CA GLU A 95 28.81 -12.03 -30.45
C GLU A 95 28.17 -10.87 -29.66
N ALA A 96 26.99 -10.44 -30.11
CA ALA A 96 26.09 -9.58 -29.35
C ALA A 96 24.85 -10.37 -28.90
N LYS A 97 24.41 -10.17 -27.66
CA LYS A 97 23.32 -10.94 -27.04
C LYS A 97 22.31 -10.02 -26.40
N PHE A 98 21.03 -10.32 -26.63
CA PHE A 98 19.92 -9.60 -26.00
C PHE A 98 19.91 -9.82 -24.49
N ILE A 99 19.77 -8.70 -23.77
CA ILE A 99 19.63 -8.61 -22.32
C ILE A 99 18.14 -8.61 -21.96
N MET A 100 17.32 -7.93 -22.77
CA MET A 100 15.87 -7.76 -22.58
C MET A 100 15.08 -8.44 -23.71
N CYS A 101 13.83 -8.80 -23.42
CA CYS A 101 12.84 -9.30 -24.36
C CYS A 101 11.42 -9.07 -23.81
N SER A 102 10.38 -9.28 -24.63
CA SER A 102 8.98 -9.24 -24.22
C SER A 102 8.68 -10.21 -23.06
N PRO A 103 8.01 -9.75 -21.99
CA PRO A 103 7.63 -10.61 -20.86
C PRO A 103 6.32 -11.38 -21.09
N THR A 104 5.45 -10.84 -21.92
CA THR A 104 4.06 -11.28 -22.17
C THR A 104 3.92 -12.00 -23.51
N VAL A 105 4.60 -11.53 -24.56
CA VAL A 105 4.54 -12.10 -25.91
C VAL A 105 5.67 -13.10 -26.12
N LYS A 106 5.29 -14.37 -26.26
CA LYS A 106 6.23 -15.49 -26.39
C LYS A 106 6.08 -16.18 -27.74
N ILE A 107 7.20 -16.41 -28.42
CA ILE A 107 7.30 -17.26 -29.61
C ILE A 107 8.15 -18.47 -29.25
N GLU A 108 7.63 -19.66 -29.53
CA GLU A 108 8.23 -20.94 -29.12
C GLU A 108 8.47 -21.03 -27.61
N GLY A 109 7.57 -20.42 -26.84
CA GLY A 109 7.64 -20.38 -25.37
C GLY A 109 8.71 -19.43 -24.82
N LYS A 110 9.39 -18.65 -25.67
CA LYS A 110 10.43 -17.69 -25.28
C LYS A 110 10.01 -16.26 -25.61
N GLY A 111 10.33 -15.31 -24.73
CA GLY A 111 10.01 -13.89 -24.95
C GLY A 111 10.62 -13.36 -26.25
N VAL A 112 9.87 -12.58 -27.00
CA VAL A 112 10.31 -12.01 -28.29
C VAL A 112 11.18 -10.77 -28.05
N CYS A 113 12.33 -10.64 -28.70
CA CYS A 113 13.15 -9.44 -28.61
C CYS A 113 12.57 -8.33 -29.51
N ARG A 114 12.58 -7.10 -29.02
CA ARG A 114 11.88 -5.94 -29.60
C ARG A 114 12.83 -4.76 -29.81
N LEU A 115 12.32 -3.74 -30.50
CA LEU A 115 12.90 -2.40 -30.53
C LEU A 115 13.28 -1.94 -29.12
N SER A 116 14.41 -1.25 -28.99
CA SER A 116 14.99 -0.75 -27.72
C SER A 116 15.41 -1.79 -26.69
N ASP A 117 15.20 -3.09 -26.94
CA ASP A 117 15.73 -4.11 -26.03
C ASP A 117 17.27 -4.09 -26.08
N GLN A 118 17.89 -4.08 -24.90
CA GLN A 118 19.32 -3.87 -24.70
C GLN A 118 20.17 -5.09 -25.09
N LEU A 119 21.45 -4.87 -25.43
CA LEU A 119 22.36 -5.94 -25.83
C LEU A 119 23.75 -5.81 -25.19
N THR A 120 24.36 -6.94 -24.83
CA THR A 120 25.82 -7.03 -24.68
C THR A 120 26.47 -7.13 -26.06
N MET A 121 27.71 -6.66 -26.24
CA MET A 121 28.45 -6.73 -27.51
C MET A 121 29.90 -7.15 -27.27
N ASN A 122 30.55 -7.74 -28.28
CA ASN A 122 31.87 -8.36 -28.17
C ASN A 122 31.99 -9.28 -26.93
N LYS A 123 31.08 -10.26 -26.78
CA LYS A 123 31.01 -11.15 -25.60
C LYS A 123 31.01 -10.38 -24.26
N ALA A 124 30.20 -9.32 -24.21
CA ALA A 124 30.05 -8.45 -23.04
C ALA A 124 31.31 -7.66 -22.66
N ASN A 125 32.20 -7.36 -23.61
CA ASN A 125 33.24 -6.34 -23.41
C ASN A 125 32.66 -4.93 -23.34
N THR A 126 31.54 -4.72 -24.05
CA THR A 126 30.76 -3.49 -24.05
C THR A 126 29.25 -3.78 -24.13
N MET A 127 28.43 -2.74 -24.04
CA MET A 127 26.97 -2.84 -24.10
C MET A 127 26.31 -1.74 -24.93
N CYS A 128 25.18 -2.09 -25.53
CA CYS A 128 24.21 -1.21 -26.14
C CYS A 128 23.04 -1.02 -25.16
N MET A 129 23.14 0.01 -24.32
CA MET A 129 22.11 0.37 -23.33
C MET A 129 20.97 1.19 -23.93
N GLY A 130 21.19 1.77 -25.12
CA GLY A 130 20.13 2.38 -25.93
C GLY A 130 19.24 1.38 -26.67
N GLY A 131 19.62 0.08 -26.62
CA GLY A 131 18.88 -0.99 -27.28
C GLY A 131 19.04 -1.06 -28.79
N ILE A 132 18.57 -2.16 -29.37
CA ILE A 132 18.55 -2.29 -30.83
C ILE A 132 17.58 -1.28 -31.43
N ASN A 133 18.03 -0.55 -32.44
CA ASN A 133 17.22 0.42 -33.14
C ASN A 133 16.73 -0.17 -34.48
N GLN A 134 15.45 -0.07 -34.77
CA GLN A 134 14.81 -0.52 -36.00
C GLN A 134 13.51 0.28 -36.24
N PRO A 135 12.91 0.24 -37.44
CA PRO A 135 11.62 0.88 -37.68
C PRO A 135 10.55 0.38 -36.69
N SER A 136 9.72 1.28 -36.15
CA SER A 136 8.57 0.92 -35.32
C SER A 136 7.42 0.36 -36.17
N VAL A 137 6.55 -0.43 -35.54
CA VAL A 137 5.28 -0.87 -36.15
C VAL A 137 4.19 0.03 -35.61
N SER A 138 3.41 0.63 -36.50
CA SER A 138 2.13 1.25 -36.16
C SER A 138 1.02 0.26 -36.53
N VAL A 139 0.35 -0.32 -35.54
CA VAL A 139 -0.91 -1.05 -35.74
C VAL A 139 -2.02 -0.03 -35.94
N SER A 140 -2.87 -0.21 -36.94
CA SER A 140 -4.09 0.60 -37.03
C SER A 140 -5.11 0.10 -35.99
N PRO A 141 -6.06 0.95 -35.55
CA PRO A 141 -7.14 0.53 -34.65
C PRO A 141 -7.94 -0.68 -35.14
N ASP A 142 -7.87 -1.01 -36.43
CA ASP A 142 -8.58 -2.13 -37.05
C ASP A 142 -7.97 -3.50 -36.68
N GLU A 143 -6.72 -3.54 -36.17
CA GLU A 143 -5.97 -4.77 -35.89
C GLU A 143 -6.00 -5.21 -34.41
N GLU A 144 -6.45 -4.35 -33.48
CA GLU A 144 -6.49 -4.57 -32.02
C GLU A 144 -7.72 -5.36 -31.53
N GLY A 145 -8.68 -5.64 -32.42
CA GLY A 145 -9.95 -6.29 -32.10
C GLY A 145 -11.02 -5.32 -31.62
N THR A 146 -12.24 -5.82 -31.41
CA THR A 146 -13.37 -4.98 -31.00
C THR A 146 -13.96 -5.43 -29.67
N TYR A 147 -14.50 -4.45 -28.93
CA TYR A 147 -15.02 -4.62 -27.57
C TYR A 147 -16.54 -4.49 -27.56
N THR A 148 -17.15 -5.05 -26.50
CA THR A 148 -18.59 -4.98 -26.25
C THR A 148 -18.85 -4.35 -24.90
N ILE A 149 -19.75 -3.37 -24.85
CA ILE A 149 -20.17 -2.70 -23.61
C ILE A 149 -21.69 -2.83 -23.42
N ASP A 150 -22.10 -3.03 -22.18
CA ASP A 150 -23.48 -2.94 -21.75
C ASP A 150 -23.75 -1.56 -21.12
N ILE A 151 -24.71 -0.83 -21.64
CA ILE A 151 -25.10 0.52 -21.19
C ILE A 151 -26.45 0.41 -20.49
N ASN A 152 -26.52 0.89 -19.26
CA ASN A 152 -27.71 0.86 -18.42
C ASN A 152 -28.03 2.26 -17.88
N CYS A 153 -29.30 2.70 -17.91
CA CYS A 153 -29.69 4.01 -17.37
C CYS A 153 -31.05 3.98 -16.65
N TYR A 154 -31.12 4.62 -15.47
CA TYR A 154 -32.30 4.60 -14.60
C TYR A 154 -32.64 5.98 -14.00
N TYR A 155 -33.88 6.14 -13.53
CA TYR A 155 -34.29 7.30 -12.74
C TYR A 155 -33.87 7.15 -11.26
N PRO A 156 -33.31 8.20 -10.62
CA PRO A 156 -32.71 8.10 -9.28
C PRO A 156 -33.72 7.80 -8.15
N ARG A 157 -34.95 8.28 -8.31
CA ARG A 157 -35.97 8.27 -7.24
C ARG A 157 -36.54 6.89 -6.94
N ASP A 158 -36.78 6.11 -7.99
CA ASP A 158 -37.55 4.86 -7.96
C ASP A 158 -36.87 3.71 -8.70
N GLY A 159 -35.66 3.93 -9.23
CA GLY A 159 -34.89 2.91 -9.97
C GLY A 159 -35.54 2.47 -11.29
N LYS A 160 -36.58 3.18 -11.75
CA LYS A 160 -37.27 2.78 -12.99
C LYS A 160 -36.39 3.02 -14.22
N PRO A 161 -36.49 2.16 -15.25
CA PRO A 161 -35.79 2.33 -16.52
C PRO A 161 -35.90 3.72 -17.15
N PHE A 162 -34.79 4.24 -17.68
CA PHE A 162 -34.79 5.39 -18.58
C PHE A 162 -34.98 4.90 -20.03
N SER A 163 -36.17 4.38 -20.31
CA SER A 163 -36.47 3.65 -21.53
C SER A 163 -36.49 4.52 -22.79
N ASN A 164 -36.17 3.92 -23.94
CA ASN A 164 -36.30 4.54 -25.27
C ASN A 164 -35.60 5.90 -25.40
N ALA A 165 -34.51 6.10 -24.66
CA ALA A 165 -33.68 7.29 -24.78
C ALA A 165 -32.57 7.06 -25.82
N PRO A 166 -32.47 7.92 -26.85
CA PRO A 166 -31.32 7.93 -27.74
C PRO A 166 -30.05 8.29 -26.96
N PHE A 167 -28.91 7.75 -27.38
CA PHE A 167 -27.61 8.09 -26.83
C PHE A 167 -26.53 8.08 -27.91
N LYS A 168 -25.45 8.82 -27.66
CA LYS A 168 -24.23 8.83 -28.46
C LYS A 168 -23.04 8.44 -27.61
N LEU A 169 -22.16 7.61 -28.14
CA LEU A 169 -20.83 7.37 -27.59
C LEU A 169 -19.86 8.33 -28.26
N ILE A 170 -19.14 9.10 -27.45
CA ILE A 170 -18.17 10.09 -27.92
C ILE A 170 -16.81 9.72 -27.36
N ASP A 171 -15.79 9.60 -28.21
CA ASP A 171 -14.42 9.35 -27.78
C ASP A 171 -13.78 10.58 -27.11
N ASN A 172 -12.58 10.41 -26.54
CA ASN A 172 -11.83 11.52 -25.94
C ASN A 172 -11.36 12.58 -26.95
N GLY A 173 -11.37 12.26 -28.25
CA GLY A 173 -11.11 13.21 -29.34
C GLY A 173 -12.33 14.06 -29.71
N GLY A 174 -13.51 13.74 -29.15
CA GLY A 174 -14.77 14.41 -29.43
C GLY A 174 -15.54 13.84 -30.63
N ALA A 175 -15.07 12.74 -31.24
CA ALA A 175 -15.76 12.09 -32.34
C ALA A 175 -16.85 11.14 -31.84
N VAL A 176 -18.00 11.11 -32.52
CA VAL A 176 -19.07 10.16 -32.23
C VAL A 176 -18.70 8.80 -32.81
N ILE A 177 -18.45 7.82 -31.94
CA ILE A 177 -18.04 6.46 -32.32
C ILE A 177 -19.22 5.49 -32.46
N HIS A 178 -20.37 5.80 -31.84
CA HIS A 178 -21.60 5.02 -31.97
C HIS A 178 -22.83 5.85 -31.60
N GLU A 179 -23.98 5.56 -32.23
CA GLU A 179 -25.29 6.09 -31.85
C GLU A 179 -26.24 4.93 -31.60
N GLY A 180 -26.98 4.97 -30.50
CA GLY A 180 -27.88 3.89 -30.11
C GLY A 180 -29.09 4.39 -29.36
N LYS A 181 -29.91 3.44 -28.90
CA LYS A 181 -31.11 3.72 -28.13
C LYS A 181 -31.29 2.66 -27.05
N LEU A 182 -31.66 3.10 -25.86
CA LEU A 182 -32.02 2.19 -24.77
C LEU A 182 -33.34 1.48 -25.05
N ASP A 183 -33.45 0.23 -24.63
CA ASP A 183 -34.67 -0.58 -24.70
C ASP A 183 -35.72 -0.15 -23.63
N GLU A 184 -36.79 -0.94 -23.50
CA GLU A 184 -37.83 -0.71 -22.50
C GLU A 184 -37.34 -0.87 -21.06
N GLN A 185 -36.26 -1.62 -20.84
CA GLN A 185 -35.63 -1.88 -19.56
C GLN A 185 -34.50 -0.88 -19.24
N GLY A 186 -34.25 0.09 -20.14
CA GLY A 186 -33.23 1.11 -19.95
C GLY A 186 -31.82 0.60 -20.24
N LYS A 187 -31.70 -0.44 -21.07
CA LYS A 187 -30.46 -1.14 -21.38
C LYS A 187 -30.14 -1.10 -22.88
N CYS A 188 -28.87 -1.25 -23.22
CA CYS A 188 -28.41 -1.44 -24.59
C CYS A 188 -27.03 -2.12 -24.57
N THR A 189 -26.81 -3.09 -25.45
CA THR A 189 -25.48 -3.69 -25.66
C THR A 189 -24.93 -3.18 -26.97
N VAL A 190 -23.72 -2.63 -26.93
CA VAL A 190 -23.00 -2.11 -28.10
C VAL A 190 -21.74 -2.93 -28.29
N SER A 191 -21.63 -3.59 -29.44
CA SER A 191 -20.46 -4.38 -29.85
C SER A 191 -19.68 -3.63 -30.93
N SER A 192 -18.53 -4.20 -31.31
CA SER A 192 -17.71 -3.69 -32.41
C SER A 192 -17.03 -2.33 -32.13
N LEU A 193 -16.76 -2.01 -30.87
CA LEU A 193 -16.10 -0.75 -30.48
C LEU A 193 -14.57 -0.87 -30.48
N PRO A 194 -13.82 0.16 -30.89
CA PRO A 194 -12.36 0.19 -30.75
C PRO A 194 -11.96 0.27 -29.26
N ASN A 195 -10.73 -0.13 -28.94
CA ASN A 195 -10.19 0.06 -27.60
C ASN A 195 -10.07 1.56 -27.28
N GLY A 196 -10.25 1.93 -26.01
CA GLY A 196 -10.05 3.29 -25.53
C GLY A 196 -11.12 3.77 -24.56
N TYR A 197 -11.26 5.09 -24.47
CA TYR A 197 -12.17 5.76 -23.56
C TYR A 197 -13.29 6.45 -24.33
N CYS A 198 -14.52 6.33 -23.81
CA CYS A 198 -15.65 7.06 -24.36
C CYS A 198 -16.60 7.58 -23.28
N GLN A 199 -17.40 8.56 -23.68
CA GLN A 199 -18.45 9.18 -22.89
C GLN A 199 -19.82 8.82 -23.47
N VAL A 200 -20.79 8.51 -22.62
CA VAL A 200 -22.19 8.28 -23.05
C VAL A 200 -23.01 9.55 -22.89
N HIS A 201 -23.50 10.08 -24.01
CA HIS A 201 -24.30 11.30 -24.07
C HIS A 201 -25.75 10.93 -24.35
N PHE A 202 -26.59 11.00 -23.32
CA PHE A 202 -28.02 10.67 -23.43
C PHE A 202 -28.87 11.87 -23.85
N GLU A 203 -29.77 11.64 -24.80
CA GLU A 203 -30.88 12.54 -25.14
C GLU A 203 -32.10 12.27 -24.23
N GLU A 204 -33.19 13.03 -24.44
CA GLU A 204 -34.44 12.78 -23.71
C GLU A 204 -35.11 11.49 -24.19
N SER A 205 -35.73 10.76 -23.27
CA SER A 205 -36.61 9.63 -23.62
C SER A 205 -37.66 10.06 -24.64
N GLU A 206 -37.92 9.23 -25.64
CA GLU A 206 -39.00 9.45 -26.61
C GLU A 206 -40.38 9.11 -26.04
N ILE A 207 -40.47 8.57 -24.82
CA ILE A 207 -41.75 8.24 -24.19
C ILE A 207 -42.50 9.53 -23.83
N LYS A 208 -43.80 9.57 -24.11
CA LYS A 208 -44.67 10.67 -23.71
C LYS A 208 -44.59 10.91 -22.20
N TYR A 209 -44.40 12.17 -21.83
CA TYR A 209 -44.24 12.54 -20.43
C TYR A 209 -45.47 12.19 -19.60
N LYS A 210 -45.25 11.54 -18.45
CA LYS A 210 -46.28 11.18 -17.47
C LYS A 210 -45.85 11.61 -16.08
N LEU A 211 -46.77 12.23 -15.36
CA LEU A 211 -46.57 12.57 -13.96
C LEU A 211 -46.53 11.32 -13.08
N ILE A 212 -45.67 11.36 -12.07
CA ILE A 212 -45.75 10.41 -10.96
C ILE A 212 -46.90 10.88 -10.08
N LYS A 213 -47.98 10.08 -9.94
CA LYS A 213 -49.16 10.45 -9.14
C LYS A 213 -48.76 10.92 -7.74
N ARG A 214 -49.08 12.19 -7.39
CA ARG A 214 -48.62 12.83 -6.14
C ARG A 214 -49.69 13.05 -5.07
N ARG A 215 -50.92 13.39 -5.43
CA ARG A 215 -52.00 13.68 -4.45
C ARG A 215 -53.13 12.65 -4.54
N ASN A 216 -53.65 12.29 -3.39
CA ASN A 216 -54.82 11.41 -3.28
C ASN A 216 -56.10 12.25 -3.44
N LYS A 217 -57.24 11.57 -3.62
CA LYS A 217 -58.55 12.24 -3.55
C LYS A 217 -58.78 12.78 -2.13
N ASN A 218 -59.37 13.97 -2.02
CA ASN A 218 -59.68 14.60 -0.75
C ASN A 218 -60.89 13.91 -0.10
N SER A 219 -60.70 13.34 1.09
CA SER A 219 -61.80 12.72 1.85
C SER A 219 -62.78 13.74 2.45
N ARG A 220 -62.42 15.02 2.49
CA ARG A 220 -63.24 16.12 3.02
C ARG A 220 -63.90 16.95 1.92
N TYR A 221 -63.80 16.53 0.65
CA TYR A 221 -64.40 17.26 -0.45
C TYR A 221 -65.93 17.20 -0.41
N TYR A 222 -66.56 18.36 -0.51
CA TYR A 222 -68.02 18.50 -0.65
C TYR A 222 -68.34 19.38 -1.87
N ALA A 223 -69.04 18.80 -2.86
CA ALA A 223 -69.53 19.57 -4.01
C ALA A 223 -70.42 20.74 -3.56
N GLU A 224 -71.29 20.47 -2.57
CA GLU A 224 -72.11 21.47 -1.88
C GLU A 224 -72.28 21.03 -0.41
N LEU A 225 -71.97 21.93 0.53
CA LEU A 225 -72.20 21.72 1.96
C LEU A 225 -73.22 22.77 2.43
N LYS A 226 -74.35 22.31 2.98
CA LYS A 226 -75.44 23.21 3.43
C LYS A 226 -74.95 24.14 4.53
N ASP A 227 -75.46 25.37 4.57
CA ASP A 227 -75.02 26.38 5.54
C ASP A 227 -75.09 25.88 6.98
N ASN A 228 -76.18 25.23 7.38
CA ASN A 228 -76.33 24.69 8.73
C ASN A 228 -75.24 23.65 9.07
N GLU A 229 -74.98 22.69 8.18
CA GLU A 229 -73.96 21.64 8.37
C GLU A 229 -72.54 22.22 8.36
N PHE A 230 -72.31 23.26 7.58
CA PHE A 230 -71.03 23.99 7.55
C PHE A 230 -70.79 24.73 8.87
N PHE A 231 -71.76 25.50 9.34
CA PHE A 231 -71.63 26.27 10.58
C PHE A 231 -71.63 25.39 11.84
N ASP A 232 -72.36 24.27 11.84
CA ASP A 232 -72.31 23.29 12.95
C ASP A 232 -70.88 22.75 13.15
N GLN A 233 -70.12 22.55 12.06
CA GLN A 233 -68.72 22.10 12.13
C GLN A 233 -67.76 23.16 12.70
N LEU A 234 -68.09 24.45 12.58
CA LEU A 234 -67.27 25.56 13.09
C LEU A 234 -67.61 25.92 14.53
N VAL A 235 -68.90 25.97 14.84
CA VAL A 235 -69.43 26.43 16.14
C VAL A 235 -69.05 25.45 17.26
N LYS A 236 -69.02 24.13 17.01
CA LYS A 236 -68.60 23.04 17.94
C LYS A 236 -69.06 23.17 19.40
N HIS A 237 -68.36 23.98 20.21
CA HIS A 237 -68.55 24.15 21.66
C HIS A 237 -68.96 25.59 22.06
N GLU A 238 -69.08 26.49 21.10
CA GLU A 238 -69.59 27.85 21.26
C GLU A 238 -71.07 27.91 20.82
N ARG A 239 -71.73 29.06 20.99
CA ARG A 239 -73.10 29.27 20.51
C ARG A 239 -73.09 30.37 19.47
N ALA A 240 -73.68 30.11 18.30
CA ALA A 240 -73.82 31.13 17.27
C ALA A 240 -74.72 32.28 17.78
N PHE A 241 -74.40 33.53 17.45
CA PHE A 241 -75.11 34.67 18.02
C PHE A 241 -76.60 34.69 17.68
N TRP A 242 -76.99 34.14 16.52
CA TRP A 242 -78.38 34.03 16.10
C TRP A 242 -79.18 32.93 16.80
N GLN A 243 -78.53 32.16 17.68
CA GLN A 243 -79.16 31.17 18.54
C GLN A 243 -79.30 31.66 19.99
N ALA A 244 -78.84 32.87 20.34
CA ALA A 244 -78.89 33.41 21.70
C ALA A 244 -80.25 34.06 22.03
N SER A 245 -80.77 33.87 23.26
CA SER A 245 -82.01 34.52 23.73
C SER A 245 -81.72 35.90 24.35
N SER A 246 -82.69 36.82 24.30
CA SER A 246 -82.60 38.25 24.70
C SER A 246 -82.17 38.58 26.14
N SER A 247 -81.75 37.59 26.95
CA SER A 247 -81.33 37.72 28.36
C SER A 247 -79.90 37.26 28.65
N SER A 248 -79.10 36.85 27.66
CA SER A 248 -77.71 36.42 27.86
C SER A 248 -76.70 37.51 27.50
N SER A 249 -75.74 37.77 28.41
CA SER A 249 -74.63 38.72 28.26
C SER A 249 -73.85 38.51 26.96
N ALA A 250 -73.70 39.58 26.18
CA ALA A 250 -73.22 39.62 24.79
C ALA A 250 -71.74 39.21 24.54
N ASN A 251 -71.00 38.70 25.53
CA ASN A 251 -69.54 38.69 25.46
C ASN A 251 -68.88 37.38 25.00
N ASN A 252 -69.58 36.45 24.35
CA ASN A 252 -68.95 35.25 23.74
C ASN A 252 -69.90 34.48 22.81
N SER A 253 -70.36 35.10 21.72
CA SER A 253 -71.15 34.40 20.69
C SER A 253 -70.36 34.30 19.38
N TRP A 254 -70.31 33.09 18.83
CA TRP A 254 -69.59 32.79 17.59
C TRP A 254 -70.27 33.49 16.41
N GLY A 255 -69.46 34.05 15.49
CA GLY A 255 -69.94 34.63 14.22
C GLY A 255 -70.26 36.13 14.24
N GLN A 256 -70.03 36.85 15.35
CA GLN A 256 -70.11 38.32 15.36
C GLN A 256 -68.80 38.91 14.79
N MET A 257 -68.78 39.22 13.49
CA MET A 257 -67.58 39.76 12.82
C MET A 257 -67.35 41.24 13.14
N GLY A 258 -66.08 41.62 13.29
CA GLY A 258 -65.66 43.01 13.49
C GLY A 258 -65.48 43.79 12.17
N PRO A 259 -65.21 45.11 12.21
CA PRO A 259 -65.12 45.93 11.00
C PRO A 259 -63.95 45.53 10.06
N ASN A 260 -62.86 44.97 10.59
CA ASN A 260 -61.73 44.52 9.78
C ASN A 260 -61.86 43.01 9.46
N LEU A 261 -62.22 42.68 8.21
CA LEU A 261 -62.40 41.30 7.75
C LEU A 261 -61.12 40.47 7.83
N LEU A 262 -59.98 41.06 7.52
CA LEU A 262 -58.73 40.34 7.24
C LEU A 262 -58.09 39.76 8.51
N ASP A 263 -58.33 40.41 9.65
CA ASP A 263 -57.89 39.97 10.97
C ASP A 263 -59.02 39.30 11.78
N ASP A 264 -60.21 39.13 11.18
CA ASP A 264 -61.36 38.56 11.88
C ASP A 264 -61.21 37.05 12.07
N ARG A 265 -61.21 36.62 13.33
CA ARG A 265 -61.04 35.21 13.71
C ARG A 265 -62.10 34.30 13.10
N TYR A 266 -63.36 34.75 13.01
CA TYR A 266 -64.45 33.92 12.50
C TYR A 266 -64.38 33.81 10.97
N PHE A 267 -63.98 34.88 10.29
CA PHE A 267 -63.71 34.82 8.85
C PHE A 267 -62.57 33.85 8.53
N ILE A 268 -61.46 33.88 9.26
CA ILE A 268 -60.34 32.94 9.07
C ILE A 268 -60.81 31.48 9.27
N GLN A 269 -61.63 31.21 10.29
CA GLN A 269 -62.20 29.87 10.52
C GLN A 269 -63.10 29.41 9.37
N ILE A 270 -63.97 30.28 8.86
CA ILE A 270 -64.83 30.01 7.70
C ILE A 270 -63.97 29.73 6.47
N LEU A 271 -62.95 30.56 6.24
CA LEU A 271 -62.05 30.45 5.11
C LEU A 271 -61.27 29.13 5.12
N GLU A 272 -60.69 28.75 6.25
CA GLU A 272 -59.95 27.49 6.39
C GLU A 272 -60.84 26.27 6.15
N LEU A 273 -62.05 26.22 6.72
CA LEU A 273 -62.95 25.08 6.51
C LEU A 273 -63.44 24.99 5.06
N GLU A 274 -63.73 26.13 4.43
CA GLU A 274 -64.13 26.17 3.03
C GLU A 274 -62.98 25.69 2.12
N ILE A 275 -61.74 26.14 2.36
CA ILE A 275 -60.55 25.65 1.62
C ILE A 275 -60.38 24.12 1.79
N GLN A 276 -60.51 23.59 3.01
CA GLN A 276 -60.35 22.15 3.27
C GLN A 276 -61.38 21.28 2.52
N SER A 277 -62.57 21.81 2.29
CA SER A 277 -63.69 21.09 1.68
C SER A 277 -63.90 21.37 0.19
N HIS A 278 -63.23 22.38 -0.36
CA HIS A 278 -63.48 22.83 -1.73
C HIS A 278 -62.73 22.04 -2.81
N PHE A 279 -61.52 21.53 -2.52
CA PHE A 279 -60.69 20.88 -3.53
C PHE A 279 -60.90 19.37 -3.64
N GLU A 280 -60.95 18.83 -4.86
CA GLU A 280 -61.10 17.39 -5.12
C GLU A 280 -59.83 16.58 -4.78
N LEU A 281 -58.65 17.18 -4.89
CA LEU A 281 -57.39 16.57 -4.46
C LEU A 281 -57.04 16.98 -3.03
N SER A 282 -56.42 16.07 -2.31
CA SER A 282 -56.12 16.21 -0.88
C SER A 282 -55.30 17.47 -0.59
N ILE A 283 -55.81 18.31 0.31
CA ILE A 283 -55.12 19.45 0.91
C ILE A 283 -54.95 19.19 2.42
N SER A 284 -53.73 19.32 2.93
CA SER A 284 -53.47 19.19 4.36
C SER A 284 -53.94 20.41 5.13
N ALA A 285 -54.11 20.29 6.46
CA ALA A 285 -54.49 21.42 7.30
C ALA A 285 -53.48 22.58 7.21
N ALA A 286 -52.17 22.28 7.19
CA ALA A 286 -51.13 23.30 7.06
C ALA A 286 -51.14 24.00 5.68
N GLU A 287 -51.36 23.25 4.59
CA GLU A 287 -51.54 23.84 3.26
C GLU A 287 -52.79 24.71 3.18
N SER A 288 -53.88 24.29 3.83
CA SER A 288 -55.12 25.07 3.92
C SER A 288 -54.91 26.39 4.65
N GLN A 289 -54.20 26.37 5.78
CA GLN A 289 -53.87 27.59 6.54
C GLN A 289 -52.97 28.52 5.74
N THR A 290 -51.96 27.96 5.06
CA THR A 290 -51.07 28.72 4.17
C THR A 290 -51.87 29.38 3.04
N MET A 291 -52.78 28.63 2.42
CA MET A 291 -53.63 29.16 1.35
C MET A 291 -54.61 30.22 1.86
N ALA A 292 -55.17 30.06 3.07
CA ALA A 292 -56.02 31.05 3.70
C ALA A 292 -55.28 32.37 3.90
N GLN A 293 -54.05 32.31 4.42
CA GLN A 293 -53.20 33.50 4.62
C GLN A 293 -52.87 34.18 3.28
N LEU A 294 -52.52 33.40 2.26
CA LEU A 294 -52.22 33.95 0.93
C LEU A 294 -53.44 34.57 0.27
N LEU A 295 -54.64 34.03 0.52
CA LEU A 295 -55.88 34.62 0.05
C LEU A 295 -56.16 35.95 0.76
N ILE A 296 -55.95 36.03 2.07
CA ILE A 296 -56.07 37.27 2.85
C ILE A 296 -55.10 38.34 2.30
N SER A 297 -53.84 37.98 2.05
CA SER A 297 -52.87 38.88 1.43
C SER A 297 -53.27 39.32 0.01
N ALA A 298 -53.92 38.46 -0.76
CA ALA A 298 -54.42 38.82 -2.09
C ALA A 298 -55.67 39.72 -2.05
N LEU A 299 -56.47 39.65 -0.98
CA LEU A 299 -57.65 40.52 -0.78
C LEU A 299 -57.26 41.99 -0.50
N SER A 300 -56.08 42.21 0.07
CA SER A 300 -55.53 43.54 0.32
C SER A 300 -54.01 43.53 0.14
N PRO A 301 -53.52 43.55 -1.12
CA PRO A 301 -52.10 43.55 -1.39
C PRO A 301 -51.43 44.85 -0.92
N ASP A 302 -50.20 44.74 -0.43
CA ASP A 302 -49.34 45.91 -0.22
C ASP A 302 -49.09 46.63 -1.56
N THR A 303 -48.95 47.96 -1.52
CA THR A 303 -48.75 48.76 -2.73
C THR A 303 -47.54 48.27 -3.53
N GLY A 304 -47.76 47.87 -4.79
CA GLY A 304 -46.72 47.33 -5.67
C GLY A 304 -46.46 45.82 -5.55
N ALA A 305 -47.21 45.09 -4.71
CA ALA A 305 -47.11 43.64 -4.53
C ALA A 305 -48.33 42.87 -5.12
N GLU A 306 -49.18 43.53 -5.89
CA GLU A 306 -50.46 43.00 -6.38
C GLU A 306 -50.26 41.72 -7.21
N GLN A 307 -49.27 41.70 -8.11
CA GLN A 307 -49.00 40.52 -8.94
C GLN A 307 -48.36 39.38 -8.13
N GLN A 308 -47.45 39.70 -7.21
CA GLN A 308 -46.72 38.72 -6.42
C GLN A 308 -47.63 37.96 -5.45
N THR A 309 -48.61 38.65 -4.85
CA THR A 309 -49.60 38.03 -3.96
C THR A 309 -50.50 37.04 -4.72
N ILE A 310 -50.90 37.38 -5.95
CA ILE A 310 -51.66 36.49 -6.83
C ILE A 310 -50.82 35.27 -7.26
N ASP A 311 -49.55 35.46 -7.62
CA ASP A 311 -48.64 34.36 -7.97
C ASP A 311 -48.46 33.39 -6.79
N ASN A 312 -48.30 33.91 -5.57
CA ASN A 312 -48.22 33.10 -4.36
C ASN A 312 -49.51 32.31 -4.11
N LEU A 313 -50.67 32.95 -4.23
CA LEU A 313 -51.96 32.29 -4.12
C LEU A 313 -52.10 31.16 -5.14
N LEU A 314 -51.69 31.38 -6.39
CA LEU A 314 -51.71 30.37 -7.45
C LEU A 314 -50.77 29.21 -7.17
N MET A 315 -49.58 29.45 -6.59
CA MET A 315 -48.68 28.37 -6.17
C MET A 315 -49.32 27.45 -5.13
N ALA A 316 -50.14 27.99 -4.21
CA ALA A 316 -50.84 27.20 -3.20
C ALA A 316 -52.13 26.53 -3.75
N ALA A 317 -52.87 27.24 -4.60
CA ALA A 317 -54.17 26.80 -5.12
C ALA A 317 -54.08 25.78 -6.26
N SER A 318 -53.05 25.87 -7.10
CA SER A 318 -52.93 25.02 -8.29
C SER A 318 -52.80 23.53 -7.93
N PRO A 319 -51.90 23.10 -7.01
CA PRO A 319 -51.69 21.69 -6.70
C PRO A 319 -52.93 20.90 -6.21
N PRO A 320 -53.81 21.44 -5.34
CA PRO A 320 -55.04 20.75 -4.96
C PRO A 320 -56.16 20.86 -6.03
N THR A 321 -56.03 21.72 -7.03
CA THR A 321 -57.04 21.89 -8.10
C THR A 321 -56.98 20.78 -9.16
N CYS A 322 -55.79 20.38 -9.60
CA CYS A 322 -55.63 19.38 -10.66
C CYS A 322 -54.29 18.65 -10.56
N GLU A 323 -54.15 17.50 -11.23
CA GLU A 323 -52.93 16.68 -11.17
C GLU A 323 -51.68 17.43 -11.67
N LEU A 324 -51.84 18.29 -12.68
CA LEU A 324 -50.76 19.13 -13.22
C LEU A 324 -50.50 20.39 -12.38
N GLY A 325 -51.31 20.66 -11.36
CA GLY A 325 -51.22 21.87 -10.55
C GLY A 325 -49.87 22.04 -9.83
N GLY A 326 -49.21 20.93 -9.49
CA GLY A 326 -47.84 20.97 -8.96
C GLY A 326 -46.81 21.46 -9.97
N ILE A 327 -47.01 21.19 -11.27
CA ILE A 327 -46.15 21.72 -12.34
C ILE A 327 -46.43 23.20 -12.55
N VAL A 328 -47.71 23.62 -12.51
CA VAL A 328 -48.07 25.05 -12.59
C VAL A 328 -47.40 25.85 -11.48
N ALA A 329 -47.50 25.39 -10.23
CA ALA A 329 -46.82 26.02 -9.10
C ALA A 329 -45.30 26.09 -9.30
N LEU A 330 -44.69 25.02 -9.82
CA LEU A 330 -43.26 24.98 -10.14
C LEU A 330 -42.88 26.02 -11.20
N PHE A 331 -43.66 26.16 -12.26
CA PHE A 331 -43.41 27.14 -13.33
C PHE A 331 -43.56 28.58 -12.85
N ILE A 332 -44.58 28.88 -12.03
CA ILE A 332 -44.75 30.20 -11.42
C ILE A 332 -43.52 30.53 -10.58
N GLN A 333 -43.07 29.61 -9.72
CA GLN A 333 -41.90 29.80 -8.85
C GLN A 333 -40.57 29.88 -9.62
N TYR A 334 -40.49 29.36 -10.84
CA TYR A 334 -39.23 29.23 -11.56
C TYR A 334 -38.68 30.61 -11.96
N SER A 335 -37.40 30.86 -11.64
CA SER A 335 -36.76 32.15 -11.95
C SER A 335 -36.22 32.19 -13.37
N GLU A 336 -36.34 33.35 -14.03
CA GLU A 336 -35.73 33.65 -15.34
C GLU A 336 -34.21 33.48 -15.38
N LYS A 337 -33.53 33.59 -14.22
CA LYS A 337 -32.08 33.40 -14.12
C LYS A 337 -31.65 31.93 -14.11
N GLN A 338 -32.58 30.99 -14.03
CA GLN A 338 -32.29 29.56 -13.96
C GLN A 338 -32.24 28.95 -15.36
N SER A 339 -31.30 28.04 -15.60
CA SER A 339 -31.09 27.44 -16.92
C SER A 339 -32.23 26.51 -17.36
N HIS A 340 -32.35 26.31 -18.67
CA HIS A 340 -33.24 25.30 -19.26
C HIS A 340 -32.90 23.89 -18.75
N HIS A 341 -31.60 23.57 -18.57
CA HIS A 341 -31.15 22.30 -17.98
C HIS A 341 -31.82 21.99 -16.65
N ASN A 342 -31.82 22.99 -15.76
CA ASN A 342 -32.37 22.88 -14.42
C ASN A 342 -33.90 22.69 -14.46
N LEU A 343 -34.57 23.31 -15.42
CA LEU A 343 -36.02 23.17 -15.59
C LEU A 343 -36.37 21.74 -15.98
N LEU A 344 -35.65 21.17 -16.95
CA LEU A 344 -35.81 19.78 -17.38
C LEU A 344 -35.49 18.81 -16.23
N ALA A 345 -34.42 19.05 -15.47
CA ALA A 345 -34.06 18.22 -14.32
C ALA A 345 -35.15 18.20 -13.24
N ARG A 346 -35.83 19.33 -12.98
CA ARG A 346 -36.99 19.39 -12.08
C ARG A 346 -38.19 18.64 -12.64
N LEU A 347 -38.45 18.73 -13.94
CA LEU A 347 -39.51 17.95 -14.58
C LEU A 347 -39.24 16.44 -14.51
N ARG A 348 -37.98 16.00 -14.69
CA ARG A 348 -37.60 14.58 -14.51
C ARG A 348 -37.71 14.11 -13.05
N HIS A 349 -37.67 15.01 -12.08
CA HIS A 349 -37.94 14.69 -10.67
C HIS A 349 -39.44 14.45 -10.40
N VAL A 350 -40.34 15.19 -11.07
CA VAL A 350 -41.79 15.10 -10.83
C VAL A 350 -42.53 14.14 -11.78
N GLY A 351 -41.90 13.72 -12.87
CA GLY A 351 -42.48 12.83 -13.87
C GLY A 351 -41.44 11.99 -14.64
N ARG A 352 -41.89 11.26 -15.65
CA ARG A 352 -41.11 10.32 -16.47
C ARG A 352 -41.41 10.57 -17.95
N GLY A 353 -40.50 10.20 -18.85
CA GLY A 353 -40.63 10.46 -20.29
C GLY A 353 -39.99 11.79 -20.72
N ASN A 354 -40.47 12.39 -21.80
CA ASN A 354 -39.85 13.54 -22.46
C ASN A 354 -40.28 14.92 -21.88
N PRO A 355 -39.48 15.57 -21.02
CA PRO A 355 -39.83 16.87 -20.48
C PRO A 355 -39.79 18.01 -21.51
N LYS A 356 -38.95 17.91 -22.57
CA LYS A 356 -38.86 18.93 -23.62
C LYS A 356 -40.14 18.99 -24.45
N ALA A 357 -40.60 17.83 -24.93
CA ALA A 357 -41.86 17.72 -25.66
C ALA A 357 -43.05 18.16 -24.79
N PHE A 358 -43.02 17.79 -23.50
CA PHE A 358 -44.05 18.18 -22.55
C PHE A 358 -44.22 19.69 -22.37
N ILE A 359 -43.11 20.46 -22.27
CA ILE A 359 -43.18 21.92 -22.17
C ILE A 359 -43.82 22.50 -23.44
N LYS A 360 -43.39 22.03 -24.62
CA LYS A 360 -43.89 22.52 -25.92
C LYS A 360 -45.39 22.27 -26.12
N GLU A 361 -45.88 21.14 -25.63
CA GLU A 361 -47.28 20.72 -25.72
C GLU A 361 -48.13 21.16 -24.51
N PHE A 362 -47.57 21.93 -23.58
CA PHE A 362 -48.23 22.27 -22.32
C PHE A 362 -49.45 23.16 -22.55
N ASN A 363 -50.64 22.68 -22.15
CA ASN A 363 -51.90 23.37 -22.38
C ASN A 363 -52.21 24.40 -21.27
N TRP A 364 -51.64 25.59 -21.42
CA TRP A 364 -51.82 26.72 -20.50
C TRP A 364 -53.28 27.16 -20.36
N GLU A 365 -54.02 27.23 -21.48
CA GLU A 365 -55.41 27.74 -21.50
C GLU A 365 -56.36 26.84 -20.71
N SER A 366 -56.24 25.52 -20.86
CA SER A 366 -57.09 24.56 -20.14
C SER A 366 -56.86 24.66 -18.62
N LEU A 367 -55.60 24.75 -18.19
CA LEU A 367 -55.24 24.81 -16.77
C LEU A 367 -55.63 26.15 -16.15
N LYS A 368 -55.40 27.27 -16.86
CA LYS A 368 -55.89 28.60 -16.47
C LYS A 368 -57.39 28.57 -16.21
N LYS A 369 -58.18 28.04 -17.17
CA LYS A 369 -59.64 27.96 -17.03
C LYS A 369 -60.07 27.13 -15.82
N GLN A 370 -59.43 25.98 -15.58
CA GLN A 370 -59.76 25.10 -14.46
C GLN A 370 -59.43 25.76 -13.11
N ILE A 371 -58.26 26.38 -12.98
CA ILE A 371 -57.81 27.04 -11.74
C ILE A 371 -58.62 28.31 -11.46
N SER A 372 -58.84 29.16 -12.47
CA SER A 372 -59.70 30.35 -12.33
C SER A 372 -61.11 29.96 -11.87
N SER A 373 -61.75 28.98 -12.54
CA SER A 373 -63.09 28.55 -12.17
C SER A 373 -63.15 28.00 -10.75
N THR A 374 -62.14 27.24 -10.33
CA THR A 374 -62.08 26.67 -8.97
C THR A 374 -61.96 27.77 -7.92
N LEU A 375 -61.07 28.75 -8.11
CA LEU A 375 -60.91 29.86 -7.18
C LEU A 375 -62.14 30.78 -7.15
N GLU A 376 -62.73 31.10 -8.31
CA GLU A 376 -63.97 31.89 -8.36
C GLU A 376 -65.12 31.24 -7.61
N GLN A 377 -65.24 29.90 -7.69
CA GLN A 377 -66.24 29.14 -6.95
C GLN A 377 -65.96 29.17 -5.45
N LEU A 378 -64.70 29.08 -5.02
CA LEU A 378 -64.31 29.22 -3.61
C LEU A 378 -64.77 30.59 -3.07
N ILE A 379 -64.42 31.68 -3.76
CA ILE A 379 -64.83 33.04 -3.35
C ILE A 379 -66.35 33.19 -3.36
N ALA A 380 -67.04 32.58 -4.34
CA ALA A 380 -68.50 32.58 -4.38
C ALA A 380 -69.12 31.87 -3.16
N LYS A 381 -68.54 30.75 -2.72
CA LYS A 381 -68.99 30.05 -1.50
C LYS A 381 -68.75 30.91 -0.25
N LEU A 382 -67.58 31.55 -0.13
CA LEU A 382 -67.30 32.47 0.99
C LEU A 382 -68.29 33.64 1.07
N ILE A 383 -68.59 34.27 -0.06
CA ILE A 383 -69.61 35.33 -0.12
C ILE A 383 -70.96 34.81 0.38
N LYS A 384 -71.38 33.61 -0.05
CA LYS A 384 -72.63 32.99 0.42
C LYS A 384 -72.62 32.74 1.93
N ARG A 385 -71.51 32.28 2.50
CA ARG A 385 -71.39 32.05 3.97
C ARG A 385 -71.58 33.36 4.75
N ILE A 386 -70.98 34.45 4.27
CA ILE A 386 -71.11 35.76 4.92
C ILE A 386 -72.51 36.33 4.70
N GLU A 387 -73.10 36.15 3.52
CA GLU A 387 -74.50 36.51 3.24
C GLU A 387 -75.48 35.75 4.16
N PHE A 388 -75.22 34.48 4.46
CA PHE A 388 -75.99 33.72 5.44
C PHE A 388 -75.92 34.35 6.83
N ILE A 389 -74.71 34.66 7.33
CA ILE A 389 -74.52 35.31 8.64
C ILE A 389 -75.23 36.67 8.67
N LYS A 390 -75.19 37.42 7.57
CA LYS A 390 -75.91 38.70 7.42
C LYS A 390 -77.41 38.52 7.57
N VAL A 391 -78.01 37.53 6.90
CA VAL A 391 -79.45 37.23 7.03
C VAL A 391 -79.79 36.91 8.49
N GLN A 392 -78.92 36.16 9.18
CA GLN A 392 -79.12 35.87 10.60
C GLN A 392 -79.02 37.12 11.49
N ALA A 393 -78.11 38.06 11.18
CA ALA A 393 -78.00 39.34 11.88
C ALA A 393 -79.23 40.23 11.69
N ASP A 394 -79.79 40.25 10.48
CA ASP A 394 -80.99 41.00 10.13
C ASP A 394 -82.22 40.48 10.88
N LEU A 395 -82.40 39.16 10.94
CA LEU A 395 -83.46 38.51 11.72
C LEU A 395 -83.39 38.82 13.24
N GLN A 396 -82.19 39.12 13.74
CA GLN A 396 -81.95 39.53 15.13
C GLN A 396 -81.97 41.07 15.32
N ASN A 397 -82.38 41.84 14.31
CA ASN A 397 -82.40 43.31 14.29
C ASN A 397 -81.04 43.97 14.64
N SER A 398 -79.92 43.31 14.30
CA SER A 398 -78.57 43.80 14.59
C SER A 398 -77.99 44.63 13.44
N PHE A 399 -78.52 45.84 13.24
CA PHE A 399 -78.18 46.70 12.09
C PHE A 399 -76.67 47.02 11.95
N VAL A 400 -75.96 47.21 13.06
CA VAL A 400 -74.50 47.47 13.07
C VAL A 400 -73.70 46.31 12.47
N ILE A 401 -74.09 45.06 12.78
CA ILE A 401 -73.44 43.86 12.23
C ILE A 401 -73.77 43.72 10.75
N VAL A 402 -75.01 44.02 10.34
CA VAL A 402 -75.43 43.99 8.93
C VAL A 402 -74.59 44.95 8.07
N ASP A 403 -74.33 46.17 8.56
CA ASP A 403 -73.51 47.15 7.85
C ASP A 403 -72.06 46.69 7.67
N ILE A 404 -71.44 46.16 8.73
CA ILE A 404 -70.10 45.56 8.68
C ILE A 404 -70.04 44.41 7.65
N LEU A 405 -71.01 43.49 7.68
CA LEU A 405 -71.03 42.35 6.75
C LEU A 405 -71.27 42.78 5.30
N ASN A 406 -72.01 43.88 5.06
CA ASN A 406 -72.16 44.45 3.72
C ASN A 406 -70.82 44.96 3.16
N GLU A 407 -69.99 45.61 3.98
CA GLU A 407 -68.65 46.05 3.57
C GLU A 407 -67.76 44.84 3.23
N HIS A 408 -67.79 43.79 4.05
CA HIS A 408 -67.05 42.55 3.82
C HIS A 408 -67.47 41.85 2.52
N ILE A 409 -68.78 41.74 2.27
CA ILE A 409 -69.33 41.20 1.03
C ILE A 409 -68.89 42.03 -0.18
N SER A 410 -68.86 43.36 -0.05
CA SER A 410 -68.42 44.28 -1.11
C SER A 410 -66.94 44.09 -1.46
N LEU A 411 -66.08 43.92 -0.45
CA LEU A 411 -64.66 43.62 -0.63
C LEU A 411 -64.44 42.32 -1.40
N LEU A 412 -65.09 41.23 -0.98
CA LEU A 412 -64.99 39.92 -1.65
C LEU A 412 -65.56 39.94 -3.08
N LYS A 413 -66.67 40.65 -3.32
CA LYS A 413 -67.24 40.81 -4.67
C LYS A 413 -66.31 41.60 -5.60
N THR A 414 -65.59 42.59 -5.06
CA THR A 414 -64.60 43.37 -5.81
C THR A 414 -63.39 42.52 -6.17
N PHE A 415 -62.83 41.78 -5.20
CA PHE A 415 -61.73 40.84 -5.46
C PHE A 415 -62.11 39.79 -6.51
N LYS A 416 -63.31 39.18 -6.39
CA LYS A 416 -63.80 38.17 -7.34
C LYS A 416 -63.83 38.69 -8.79
N ARG A 417 -64.29 39.93 -9.01
CA ARG A 417 -64.37 40.52 -10.38
C ARG A 417 -62.99 40.67 -11.02
N ASN A 418 -61.99 41.03 -10.23
CA ASN A 418 -60.64 41.32 -10.72
C ASN A 418 -59.78 40.04 -10.81
N LEU A 419 -60.14 38.99 -10.09
CA LEU A 419 -59.36 37.77 -9.94
C LEU A 419 -59.02 37.09 -11.27
N VAL A 420 -59.99 36.97 -12.19
CA VAL A 420 -59.76 36.28 -13.47
C VAL A 420 -58.73 37.00 -14.33
N ASP A 421 -58.77 38.34 -14.35
CA ASP A 421 -57.81 39.14 -15.10
C ASP A 421 -56.41 39.03 -14.49
N SER A 422 -56.30 39.09 -13.16
CA SER A 422 -55.02 38.89 -12.45
C SER A 422 -54.42 37.49 -12.68
N ILE A 423 -55.25 36.44 -12.67
CA ILE A 423 -54.80 35.07 -12.99
C ILE A 423 -54.37 35.00 -14.46
N THR A 424 -55.10 35.64 -15.37
CA THR A 424 -54.75 35.66 -16.80
C THR A 424 -53.38 36.29 -17.04
N THR A 425 -53.10 37.42 -16.38
CA THR A 425 -51.78 38.08 -16.42
C THR A 425 -50.68 37.17 -15.88
N SER A 426 -50.90 36.51 -14.73
CA SER A 426 -49.93 35.58 -14.12
C SER A 426 -49.59 34.40 -15.04
N PHE A 427 -50.61 33.79 -15.64
CA PHE A 427 -50.43 32.66 -16.56
C PHE A 427 -49.72 33.06 -17.84
N GLN A 428 -50.05 34.22 -18.42
CA GLN A 428 -49.38 34.72 -19.62
C GLN A 428 -47.90 34.99 -19.34
N HIS A 429 -47.60 35.73 -18.27
CA HIS A 429 -46.23 36.01 -17.85
C HIS A 429 -45.42 34.73 -17.59
N THR A 430 -46.03 33.75 -16.91
CA THR A 430 -45.37 32.46 -16.65
C THR A 430 -45.14 31.66 -17.93
N ALA A 431 -46.09 31.64 -18.86
CA ALA A 431 -45.94 30.97 -20.15
C ALA A 431 -44.83 31.59 -20.98
N ASP A 432 -44.78 32.92 -21.09
CA ASP A 432 -43.75 33.65 -21.83
C ASP A 432 -42.36 33.38 -21.24
N LYS A 433 -42.24 33.46 -19.90
CA LYS A 433 -41.01 33.12 -19.16
C LYS A 433 -40.52 31.71 -19.46
N ILE A 434 -41.39 30.69 -19.34
CA ILE A 434 -41.00 29.29 -19.54
C ILE A 434 -40.63 29.02 -21.01
N ASN A 435 -41.36 29.63 -21.95
CA ASN A 435 -41.04 29.52 -23.37
C ASN A 435 -39.70 30.16 -23.69
N GLN A 436 -39.40 31.34 -23.15
CA GLN A 436 -38.12 32.03 -23.33
C GLN A 436 -36.95 31.18 -22.80
N ILE A 437 -37.06 30.66 -21.57
CA ILE A 437 -36.04 29.77 -20.99
C ILE A 437 -35.86 28.52 -21.86
N SER A 438 -36.92 28.02 -22.49
CA SER A 438 -36.87 26.81 -23.31
C SER A 438 -36.27 26.99 -24.71
N THR A 439 -35.97 28.24 -25.12
CA THR A 439 -35.31 28.54 -26.40
C THR A 439 -33.79 28.69 -26.32
N ASP A 440 -33.20 28.70 -25.11
CA ASP A 440 -31.74 28.78 -24.94
C ASP A 440 -31.04 27.47 -25.36
N SER A 441 -30.12 27.60 -26.32
CA SER A 441 -29.52 26.52 -27.12
C SER A 441 -28.31 25.84 -26.45
N ASP A 442 -28.44 25.44 -25.19
CA ASP A 442 -27.38 24.63 -24.57
C ASP A 442 -27.47 23.17 -25.02
N ASN A 443 -26.32 22.49 -25.13
CA ASN A 443 -26.27 21.04 -25.31
C ASN A 443 -26.73 20.36 -24.00
N LEU A 444 -28.03 20.09 -23.91
CA LEU A 444 -28.66 19.57 -22.69
C LEU A 444 -28.78 18.04 -22.72
N PHE A 445 -27.94 17.39 -21.94
CA PHE A 445 -27.96 15.93 -21.75
C PHE A 445 -28.90 15.52 -20.61
N ALA A 446 -29.54 14.35 -20.76
CA ALA A 446 -30.42 13.78 -19.74
C ALA A 446 -29.66 13.21 -18.53
N VAL A 447 -28.37 12.95 -18.71
CA VAL A 447 -27.43 12.43 -17.72
C VAL A 447 -26.23 13.39 -17.68
N ARG A 448 -25.61 13.58 -16.51
CA ARG A 448 -24.36 14.34 -16.43
C ARG A 448 -23.22 13.53 -17.04
N VAL A 449 -22.42 14.20 -17.88
CA VAL A 449 -21.28 13.58 -18.55
C VAL A 449 -20.00 13.88 -17.77
N ASP A 450 -19.24 12.84 -17.42
CA ASP A 450 -17.94 12.97 -16.79
C ASP A 450 -16.87 13.42 -17.79
N ARG A 451 -15.96 14.31 -17.37
CA ARG A 451 -14.92 14.88 -18.25
C ARG A 451 -13.85 13.88 -18.71
N VAL A 452 -13.68 12.77 -17.99
CA VAL A 452 -12.56 11.83 -18.18
C VAL A 452 -12.96 10.61 -19.04
N GLY A 453 -14.26 10.38 -19.27
CA GLY A 453 -14.76 9.20 -19.99
C GLY A 453 -14.60 7.89 -19.19
N SER A 454 -15.20 6.80 -19.67
CA SER A 454 -15.06 5.45 -19.12
C SER A 454 -14.29 4.57 -20.10
N SER A 455 -13.41 3.70 -19.59
CA SER A 455 -12.71 2.72 -20.42
C SER A 455 -13.72 1.72 -20.99
N ILE A 456 -13.65 1.48 -22.29
CA ILE A 456 -14.47 0.51 -23.02
C ILE A 456 -14.21 -0.92 -22.52
N GLU A 457 -13.03 -1.19 -21.93
CA GLU A 457 -12.65 -2.49 -21.34
C GLU A 457 -13.44 -2.84 -20.06
N ALA A 458 -14.13 -1.86 -19.46
CA ALA A 458 -14.91 -2.08 -18.25
C ALA A 458 -16.20 -2.89 -18.50
N ASN A 459 -16.57 -3.12 -19.76
CA ASN A 459 -17.73 -3.90 -20.26
C ASN A 459 -19.12 -3.44 -19.79
N ASN A 460 -19.26 -2.60 -18.75
CA ASN A 460 -20.56 -2.19 -18.23
C ASN A 460 -20.56 -0.74 -17.75
N PHE A 461 -21.43 0.08 -18.34
CA PHE A 461 -21.66 1.49 -18.03
C PHE A 461 -23.03 1.66 -17.39
N ILE A 462 -23.07 2.18 -16.16
CA ILE A 462 -24.31 2.39 -15.42
C ILE A 462 -24.48 3.89 -15.14
N HIS A 463 -25.57 4.45 -15.64
CA HIS A 463 -25.90 5.87 -15.60
C HIS A 463 -27.21 6.14 -14.87
N VAL A 464 -27.36 7.37 -14.39
CA VAL A 464 -28.62 7.85 -13.80
C VAL A 464 -29.00 9.22 -14.30
N VAL A 465 -30.30 9.37 -14.55
CA VAL A 465 -30.91 10.59 -15.05
C VAL A 465 -30.67 11.74 -14.08
N HIS A 466 -30.24 12.89 -14.61
CA HIS A 466 -30.01 14.08 -13.81
C HIS A 466 -31.33 14.68 -13.29
N THR A 467 -31.47 14.73 -11.96
CA THR A 467 -32.58 15.41 -11.26
C THR A 467 -32.03 16.28 -10.12
N LEU A 468 -32.45 17.55 -10.03
CA LEU A 468 -31.82 18.58 -9.16
C LEU A 468 -31.95 18.37 -7.65
N ASN A 469 -32.88 17.52 -7.20
CA ASN A 469 -33.07 17.23 -5.77
C ASN A 469 -32.44 15.89 -5.35
N GLU A 470 -31.94 15.10 -6.29
CA GLU A 470 -31.51 13.71 -6.07
C GLU A 470 -30.41 13.32 -7.08
N THR A 471 -29.32 14.08 -7.18
CA THR A 471 -28.04 13.46 -7.58
C THR A 471 -27.39 12.95 -6.31
N PRO A 472 -27.57 11.67 -5.93
CA PRO A 472 -26.72 11.09 -4.90
C PRO A 472 -25.28 11.23 -5.38
N GLU A 473 -24.39 11.70 -4.48
CA GLU A 473 -22.95 11.58 -4.70
C GLU A 473 -22.65 10.10 -5.02
N PRO A 474 -21.70 9.83 -5.94
CA PRO A 474 -21.35 8.45 -6.27
C PRO A 474 -20.99 7.71 -4.98
N LEU A 475 -21.49 6.48 -4.82
CA LEU A 475 -21.05 5.64 -3.72
C LEU A 475 -19.60 5.23 -4.01
N ILE A 476 -18.67 5.88 -3.33
CA ILE A 476 -17.24 5.62 -3.48
C ILE A 476 -16.90 4.33 -2.74
N LEU A 477 -16.32 3.38 -3.47
CA LEU A 477 -15.78 2.14 -2.93
C LEU A 477 -14.26 2.23 -3.02
N GLN A 478 -13.60 2.10 -1.88
CA GLN A 478 -12.16 1.94 -1.80
C GLN A 478 -11.82 0.76 -0.89
N LEU A 479 -10.93 -0.11 -1.35
CA LEU A 479 -10.41 -1.25 -0.60
C LEU A 479 -8.88 -1.27 -0.66
N ASN A 480 -8.25 -1.26 0.50
CA ASN A 480 -6.79 -1.29 0.64
C ASN A 480 -6.40 -2.42 1.62
N TYR A 481 -5.17 -2.91 1.58
CA TYR A 481 -4.65 -3.73 2.68
C TYR A 481 -4.37 -2.88 3.92
N ASP A 482 -4.33 -3.51 5.09
CA ASP A 482 -4.04 -2.88 6.38
C ASP A 482 -2.53 -2.73 6.69
N ASP A 483 -1.74 -2.63 5.61
CA ASP A 483 -0.31 -2.36 5.59
C ASP A 483 0.00 -0.86 5.72
N TRP A 484 1.27 -0.50 5.92
CA TRP A 484 1.66 0.89 6.19
C TRP A 484 1.37 1.83 5.01
N GLU A 485 1.50 1.33 3.79
CA GLU A 485 1.24 2.06 2.55
C GLU A 485 -0.25 2.18 2.21
N ARG A 486 -1.10 1.39 2.88
CA ARG A 486 -2.47 1.10 2.46
C ARG A 486 -2.47 0.71 0.98
N THR A 487 -1.75 -0.35 0.65
CA THR A 487 -1.61 -0.83 -0.72
C THR A 487 -3.00 -1.13 -1.31
N PRO A 488 -3.33 -0.62 -2.51
CA PRO A 488 -4.67 -0.83 -3.07
C PRO A 488 -4.95 -2.28 -3.46
N VAL A 489 -6.17 -2.75 -3.23
CA VAL A 489 -6.60 -4.09 -3.63
C VAL A 489 -7.14 -4.06 -5.06
N SER A 490 -6.32 -4.42 -6.03
CA SER A 490 -6.69 -4.29 -7.44
C SER A 490 -7.68 -5.36 -7.91
N ASN A 491 -8.53 -5.02 -8.88
CA ASN A 491 -9.29 -5.99 -9.71
C ASN A 491 -10.20 -6.97 -8.95
N ILE A 492 -10.59 -6.65 -7.72
CA ILE A 492 -11.49 -7.47 -6.90
C ILE A 492 -12.96 -7.17 -7.22
N PRO A 493 -13.82 -8.20 -7.37
CA PRO A 493 -15.24 -7.98 -7.57
C PRO A 493 -15.88 -7.35 -6.33
N PHE A 494 -16.89 -6.52 -6.53
CA PHE A 494 -17.71 -5.96 -5.47
C PHE A 494 -19.20 -6.16 -5.78
N LYS A 495 -19.99 -6.17 -4.72
CA LYS A 495 -21.45 -6.18 -4.76
C LYS A 495 -21.99 -5.19 -3.74
N VAL A 496 -22.76 -4.23 -4.22
CA VAL A 496 -23.49 -3.25 -3.39
C VAL A 496 -24.95 -3.62 -3.36
N THR A 497 -25.50 -3.85 -2.16
CA THR A 497 -26.92 -4.12 -1.94
C THR A 497 -27.53 -2.97 -1.15
N PHE A 498 -28.49 -2.26 -1.75
CA PHE A 498 -29.19 -1.16 -1.10
C PHE A 498 -30.37 -1.67 -0.27
N ALA A 499 -30.83 -0.87 0.71
CA ALA A 499 -31.94 -1.26 1.61
C ALA A 499 -33.29 -1.55 0.92
N ASN A 500 -33.42 -1.25 -0.37
CA ASN A 500 -34.57 -1.57 -1.22
C ASN A 500 -34.33 -2.83 -2.09
N ASP A 501 -33.34 -3.66 -1.74
CA ASP A 501 -32.91 -4.87 -2.45
C ASP A 501 -32.33 -4.62 -3.86
N GLN A 502 -32.04 -3.37 -4.22
CA GLN A 502 -31.35 -3.05 -5.46
C GLN A 502 -29.86 -3.43 -5.36
N ILE A 503 -29.36 -4.13 -6.38
CA ILE A 503 -28.00 -4.67 -6.42
C ILE A 503 -27.19 -4.02 -7.54
N PHE A 504 -25.96 -3.62 -7.24
CA PHE A 504 -24.95 -3.20 -8.21
C PHE A 504 -23.69 -4.05 -8.06
N GLU A 505 -23.18 -4.57 -9.15
CA GLU A 505 -21.99 -5.44 -9.17
C GLU A 505 -20.96 -4.90 -10.16
N GLY A 506 -19.68 -5.08 -9.85
CA GLY A 506 -18.57 -4.60 -10.67
C GLY A 506 -17.23 -5.10 -10.16
N LYS A 507 -16.14 -4.50 -10.66
CA LYS A 507 -14.78 -4.76 -10.16
C LYS A 507 -14.11 -3.44 -9.78
N LEU A 508 -13.28 -3.49 -8.75
CA LEU A 508 -12.35 -2.41 -8.44
C LEU A 508 -11.31 -2.28 -9.57
N ASN A 509 -10.87 -1.05 -9.82
CA ASN A 509 -9.75 -0.82 -10.74
C ASN A 509 -8.40 -1.18 -10.09
N GLN A 510 -7.31 -0.92 -10.80
CA GLN A 510 -5.94 -1.22 -10.37
C GLN A 510 -5.50 -0.46 -9.10
N ASN A 511 -6.22 0.60 -8.75
CA ASN A 511 -6.01 1.43 -7.55
C ASN A 511 -7.01 1.09 -6.43
N GLY A 512 -7.63 -0.10 -6.47
CA GLY A 512 -8.56 -0.56 -5.43
C GLY A 512 -9.81 0.31 -5.29
N TYR A 513 -10.22 0.94 -6.39
CA TYR A 513 -11.24 1.98 -6.40
C TYR A 513 -12.38 1.65 -7.37
N ALA A 514 -13.61 1.97 -6.98
CA ALA A 514 -14.77 2.02 -7.86
C ALA A 514 -15.76 3.11 -7.43
N GLN A 515 -16.55 3.60 -8.38
CA GLN A 515 -17.67 4.49 -8.12
C GLN A 515 -18.95 3.82 -8.59
N VAL A 516 -19.92 3.68 -7.68
CA VAL A 516 -21.28 3.28 -8.07
C VAL A 516 -22.12 4.54 -8.27
N TRP A 517 -22.28 4.91 -9.53
CA TRP A 517 -23.16 6.00 -9.94
C TRP A 517 -24.60 5.52 -9.95
N GLY A 518 -25.50 6.36 -9.45
CA GLY A 518 -26.92 6.10 -9.58
C GLY A 518 -27.55 5.15 -8.55
N GLY A 519 -26.82 4.84 -7.47
CA GLY A 519 -27.40 4.14 -6.33
C GLY A 519 -28.49 4.98 -5.65
N PRO A 520 -29.59 4.37 -5.15
CA PRO A 520 -30.59 5.10 -4.37
C PRO A 520 -29.95 5.68 -3.10
N LYS A 521 -30.46 6.82 -2.60
CA LYS A 521 -29.96 7.48 -1.38
C LYS A 521 -30.41 6.75 -0.10
N LEU A 522 -30.08 5.46 -0.04
CA LEU A 522 -30.44 4.51 1.01
C LEU A 522 -29.17 3.93 1.62
N ALA A 523 -29.30 3.32 2.80
CA ALA A 523 -28.20 2.54 3.36
C ALA A 523 -27.81 1.43 2.39
N ALA A 524 -26.50 1.31 2.14
CA ALA A 524 -25.91 0.30 1.28
C ALA A 524 -25.06 -0.66 2.12
N GLN A 525 -25.13 -1.94 1.78
CA GLN A 525 -24.20 -2.97 2.22
C GLN A 525 -23.25 -3.27 1.08
N VAL A 526 -21.96 -3.41 1.37
CA VAL A 526 -20.95 -3.73 0.38
C VAL A 526 -20.33 -5.08 0.74
N GLU A 527 -20.16 -5.91 -0.27
CA GLU A 527 -19.42 -7.16 -0.22
C GLU A 527 -18.29 -7.07 -1.24
N PHE A 528 -17.07 -7.41 -0.83
CA PHE A 528 -15.90 -7.53 -1.70
C PHE A 528 -15.49 -8.99 -1.83
N GLY A 529 -14.90 -9.32 -2.98
CA GLY A 529 -14.36 -10.65 -3.26
C GLY A 529 -15.43 -11.67 -3.63
N ASP A 530 -15.01 -12.92 -3.71
CA ASP A 530 -15.82 -14.05 -4.17
C ASP A 530 -15.67 -15.20 -3.18
N LYS A 531 -16.81 -15.61 -2.60
CA LYS A 531 -16.86 -16.65 -1.56
C LYS A 531 -16.41 -18.01 -2.09
N ASP A 532 -16.70 -18.34 -3.34
CA ASP A 532 -16.32 -19.61 -3.93
C ASP A 532 -14.80 -19.61 -4.19
N LYS A 533 -14.27 -18.52 -4.76
CA LYS A 533 -12.81 -18.38 -4.98
C LYS A 533 -12.01 -18.38 -3.69
N LYS A 534 -12.54 -17.83 -2.59
CA LYS A 534 -11.90 -17.95 -1.27
C LYS A 534 -11.81 -19.40 -0.81
N GLN A 535 -12.90 -20.15 -0.90
CA GLN A 535 -12.90 -21.56 -0.49
C GLN A 535 -11.98 -22.41 -1.37
N GLU A 536 -11.93 -22.14 -2.67
CA GLU A 536 -10.99 -22.76 -3.59
C GLU A 536 -9.55 -22.43 -3.21
N ALA A 537 -9.26 -21.16 -2.91
CA ALA A 537 -7.92 -20.74 -2.51
C ALA A 537 -7.46 -21.38 -1.19
N GLU A 538 -8.32 -21.43 -0.18
CA GLU A 538 -8.03 -22.09 1.11
C GLU A 538 -7.74 -23.59 0.95
N LYS A 539 -8.42 -24.26 0.00
CA LYS A 539 -8.18 -25.67 -0.32
C LYS A 539 -6.90 -25.88 -1.13
N ALA A 540 -6.57 -24.94 -2.03
CA ALA A 540 -5.44 -25.06 -2.95
C ALA A 540 -4.08 -24.70 -2.32
N LEU A 541 -4.04 -23.73 -1.39
CA LEU A 541 -2.81 -23.23 -0.78
C LEU A 541 -1.90 -24.33 -0.20
N PRO A 542 -2.39 -25.33 0.58
CA PRO A 542 -1.57 -26.40 1.11
C PRO A 542 -0.79 -27.19 0.05
N GLU A 543 -1.42 -27.46 -1.11
CA GLU A 543 -0.75 -28.17 -2.21
C GLU A 543 0.26 -27.28 -2.93
N HIS A 544 0.01 -25.97 -3.03
CA HIS A 544 0.97 -25.02 -3.60
C HIS A 544 2.19 -24.82 -2.70
N TYR A 545 2.01 -24.83 -1.38
CA TYR A 545 3.14 -24.85 -0.44
C TYR A 545 4.00 -26.11 -0.61
N LYS A 546 3.39 -27.29 -0.77
CA LYS A 546 4.14 -28.53 -1.07
C LYS A 546 4.84 -28.47 -2.43
N ALA A 547 4.18 -27.88 -3.43
CA ALA A 547 4.76 -27.68 -4.75
C ALA A 547 5.98 -26.75 -4.68
N LEU A 548 5.89 -25.65 -3.92
CA LEU A 548 6.99 -24.74 -3.68
C LEU A 548 8.16 -25.44 -2.99
N ASP A 549 7.89 -26.20 -1.93
CA ASP A 549 8.91 -27.00 -1.23
C ASP A 549 9.64 -27.96 -2.18
N THR A 550 8.86 -28.66 -3.01
CA THR A 550 9.36 -29.60 -4.02
C THR A 550 10.18 -28.92 -5.11
N ALA A 551 9.70 -27.77 -5.60
CA ALA A 551 10.39 -26.97 -6.61
C ALA A 551 11.74 -26.47 -6.10
N LEU A 552 11.79 -25.96 -4.87
CA LEU A 552 13.04 -25.55 -4.23
C LEU A 552 14.01 -26.74 -4.07
N ASN A 553 13.54 -27.92 -3.65
CA ASN A 553 14.38 -29.12 -3.60
C ASN A 553 14.95 -29.51 -4.98
N LYS A 554 14.16 -29.37 -6.04
CA LYS A 554 14.57 -29.68 -7.41
C LYS A 554 15.61 -28.67 -7.90
N VAL A 555 15.39 -27.38 -7.68
CA VAL A 555 16.36 -26.30 -7.95
C VAL A 555 17.69 -26.61 -7.27
N VAL A 556 17.64 -26.90 -5.96
CA VAL A 556 18.81 -27.25 -5.15
C VAL A 556 19.56 -28.45 -5.74
N LYS A 557 18.86 -29.56 -6.00
CA LYS A 557 19.46 -30.80 -6.49
C LYS A 557 20.13 -30.63 -7.85
N GLU A 558 19.43 -30.04 -8.82
CA GLU A 558 19.95 -29.89 -10.18
C GLU A 558 21.10 -28.89 -10.26
N THR A 559 21.02 -27.81 -9.48
CA THR A 559 22.09 -26.82 -9.39
C THR A 559 23.36 -27.44 -8.79
N SER A 560 23.20 -28.22 -7.72
CA SER A 560 24.29 -28.94 -7.06
C SER A 560 25.00 -29.89 -8.03
N ILE A 561 24.24 -30.68 -8.80
CA ILE A 561 24.81 -31.61 -9.80
C ILE A 561 25.66 -30.86 -10.84
N LYS A 562 25.15 -29.74 -11.38
CA LYS A 562 25.87 -28.96 -12.40
C LYS A 562 27.18 -28.37 -11.90
N LEU A 563 27.18 -27.87 -10.67
CA LEU A 563 28.39 -27.34 -10.04
C LEU A 563 29.47 -28.40 -9.94
N LEU A 564 29.10 -29.60 -9.50
CA LEU A 564 30.00 -30.72 -9.37
C LEU A 564 30.51 -31.22 -10.73
N ASP A 565 29.66 -31.27 -11.74
CA ASP A 565 30.08 -31.62 -13.10
C ASP A 565 31.01 -30.58 -13.70
N ASN A 566 30.80 -29.29 -13.45
CA ASN A 566 31.70 -28.23 -13.88
C ASN A 566 33.06 -28.33 -13.17
N ALA A 567 33.04 -28.61 -11.87
CA ALA A 567 34.25 -28.82 -11.08
C ALA A 567 35.12 -29.96 -11.63
N LYS A 568 34.48 -31.07 -11.99
CA LYS A 568 35.14 -32.23 -12.61
C LYS A 568 35.73 -31.94 -13.99
N LYS A 569 35.10 -31.06 -14.78
CA LYS A 569 35.59 -30.66 -16.12
C LYS A 569 36.82 -29.75 -16.05
N HIS A 570 36.99 -29.02 -14.95
CA HIS A 570 38.09 -28.10 -14.75
C HIS A 570 38.78 -28.37 -13.40
N PRO A 571 39.42 -29.53 -13.23
CA PRO A 571 39.97 -29.93 -11.95
C PRO A 571 41.10 -29.00 -11.51
N ALA A 572 41.05 -28.56 -10.25
CA ALA A 572 42.13 -27.80 -9.64
C ALA A 572 43.30 -28.72 -9.25
N SER A 573 44.49 -28.14 -9.09
CA SER A 573 45.66 -28.91 -8.61
C SER A 573 45.45 -29.43 -7.18
N GLU A 574 46.05 -30.55 -6.83
CA GLU A 574 45.98 -31.09 -5.45
C GLU A 574 46.42 -30.05 -4.40
N GLN A 575 47.36 -29.17 -4.74
CA GLN A 575 47.85 -28.12 -3.86
C GLN A 575 46.82 -27.01 -3.65
N THR A 576 46.07 -26.62 -4.69
CA THR A 576 44.95 -25.67 -4.62
C THR A 576 43.77 -26.29 -3.86
N ILE A 577 43.42 -27.54 -4.15
CA ILE A 577 42.38 -28.28 -3.43
C ILE A 577 42.74 -28.38 -1.95
N ALA A 578 44.00 -28.67 -1.58
CA ALA A 578 44.43 -28.73 -0.18
C ALA A 578 44.34 -27.38 0.53
N GLN A 579 44.63 -26.26 -0.16
CA GLN A 579 44.47 -24.91 0.38
C GLN A 579 43.00 -24.57 0.66
N PHE A 580 42.10 -24.87 -0.28
CA PHE A 580 40.67 -24.69 -0.08
C PHE A 580 40.10 -25.68 0.93
N LYS A 581 40.61 -26.92 0.98
CA LYS A 581 40.17 -27.96 1.92
C LYS A 581 40.42 -27.56 3.36
N VAL A 582 41.54 -26.90 3.68
CA VAL A 582 41.78 -26.35 5.01
C VAL A 582 40.75 -25.27 5.37
N LEU A 583 40.45 -24.33 4.46
CA LEU A 583 39.48 -23.26 4.69
C LEU A 583 38.04 -23.79 4.80
N VAL A 584 37.68 -24.74 3.94
CA VAL A 584 36.36 -25.38 3.90
C VAL A 584 36.19 -26.34 5.07
N ASP A 585 37.19 -27.10 5.49
CA ASP A 585 37.13 -27.96 6.69
C ASP A 585 37.19 -27.16 8.00
N GLU A 586 37.83 -25.99 8.03
CA GLU A 586 37.74 -25.02 9.14
C GLU A 586 36.33 -24.44 9.24
N GLN A 587 35.77 -23.96 8.12
CA GLN A 587 34.40 -23.48 8.02
C GLN A 587 33.37 -24.58 8.28
N LEU A 588 33.54 -25.80 7.78
CA LEU A 588 32.57 -26.89 7.97
C LEU A 588 32.66 -27.58 9.32
N ALA A 589 33.80 -27.54 10.00
CA ALA A 589 33.80 -27.93 11.41
C ALA A 589 33.20 -26.83 12.29
N GLU A 590 33.33 -25.56 11.91
CA GLU A 590 32.58 -24.46 12.49
C GLU A 590 31.08 -24.62 12.19
N LEU A 591 30.70 -25.02 10.98
CA LEU A 591 29.31 -25.24 10.54
C LEU A 591 28.69 -26.55 11.02
N ASN A 592 29.44 -27.63 11.26
CA ASN A 592 28.92 -28.89 11.82
C ASN A 592 28.76 -28.79 13.34
N ILE A 593 29.63 -28.03 14.00
CA ILE A 593 29.43 -27.60 15.40
C ILE A 593 28.29 -26.57 15.46
N GLN A 594 28.14 -25.73 14.43
CA GLN A 594 26.97 -24.87 14.30
C GLN A 594 25.75 -25.61 13.78
N LYS A 595 25.78 -26.80 13.17
CA LYS A 595 24.61 -27.49 12.57
C LYS A 595 23.64 -27.96 13.64
N GLU A 596 24.15 -28.56 14.72
CA GLU A 596 23.35 -28.82 15.92
C GLU A 596 22.88 -27.54 16.60
N ASN A 597 23.71 -26.47 16.63
CA ASN A 597 23.30 -25.18 17.20
C ASN A 597 22.35 -24.38 16.27
N PHE A 598 22.38 -24.60 14.95
CA PHE A 598 21.69 -23.91 13.86
C PHE A 598 20.27 -24.44 13.80
N ASN A 599 20.09 -25.75 13.92
CA ASN A 599 18.79 -26.37 14.16
C ASN A 599 18.13 -25.92 15.49
N HIS A 600 18.92 -25.30 16.39
CA HIS A 600 18.45 -24.69 17.64
C HIS A 600 18.46 -23.14 17.62
N LEU A 601 18.95 -22.51 16.55
CA LEU A 601 18.79 -21.07 16.33
C LEU A 601 17.33 -20.78 15.98
N SER A 602 16.88 -19.58 16.32
CA SER A 602 15.58 -19.13 15.86
C SER A 602 15.56 -18.89 14.36
N PHE A 603 14.35 -18.89 13.81
CA PHE A 603 14.09 -18.50 12.42
C PHE A 603 14.77 -17.18 12.04
N LEU A 604 14.84 -16.21 12.97
CA LEU A 604 15.50 -14.92 12.79
C LEU A 604 17.01 -15.03 12.58
N ASP A 605 17.69 -15.81 13.43
CA ASP A 605 19.14 -15.95 13.41
C ASP A 605 19.61 -16.88 12.27
N GLN A 606 18.78 -17.85 11.85
CA GLN A 606 19.05 -18.70 10.69
C GLN A 606 18.99 -17.90 9.39
N SER A 607 17.93 -17.12 9.19
CA SER A 607 17.71 -16.33 7.97
C SER A 607 18.76 -15.22 7.85
N TRP A 608 19.01 -14.46 8.92
CA TRP A 608 19.97 -13.35 8.92
C TRP A 608 21.42 -13.76 8.57
N ARG A 609 21.89 -14.89 9.13
CA ARG A 609 23.24 -15.42 8.87
C ARG A 609 23.40 -15.88 7.41
N GLN A 610 22.32 -16.40 6.81
CA GLN A 610 22.32 -16.77 5.39
C GLN A 610 22.32 -15.52 4.49
N SER A 611 21.54 -14.49 4.81
CA SER A 611 21.48 -13.22 4.07
C SER A 611 22.80 -12.44 4.11
N GLN A 612 23.46 -12.37 5.27
CA GLN A 612 24.78 -11.72 5.38
C GLN A 612 25.83 -12.41 4.50
N SER A 613 25.84 -13.75 4.50
CA SER A 613 26.78 -14.54 3.70
C SER A 613 26.58 -14.37 2.19
N ALA A 614 25.34 -14.25 1.76
CA ALA A 614 24.95 -14.05 0.37
C ALA A 614 25.34 -12.65 -0.15
N PHE A 615 25.34 -11.64 0.73
CA PHE A 615 25.44 -10.24 0.32
C PHE A 615 26.80 -9.57 0.60
N SER A 616 27.53 -9.99 1.64
CA SER A 616 28.86 -9.45 1.94
C SER A 616 29.91 -9.82 0.89
N GLY A 617 29.69 -10.88 0.12
CA GLY A 617 30.58 -11.29 -0.98
C GLY A 617 30.40 -10.51 -2.29
N VAL A 618 29.26 -9.85 -2.49
CA VAL A 618 28.89 -9.22 -3.79
C VAL A 618 29.37 -7.77 -3.89
N ARG A 619 29.47 -7.05 -2.75
CA ARG A 619 29.71 -5.59 -2.76
C ARG A 619 31.16 -5.17 -3.10
N THR A 620 32.13 -6.07 -3.13
CA THR A 620 33.55 -5.69 -3.32
C THR A 620 34.23 -6.23 -4.58
N GLY A 621 33.50 -6.85 -5.55
CA GLY A 621 34.20 -7.41 -6.71
C GLY A 621 33.42 -7.84 -7.94
N VAL A 622 32.10 -7.63 -8.04
CA VAL A 622 31.35 -7.90 -9.28
C VAL A 622 30.27 -6.85 -9.43
N THR A 623 30.39 -6.00 -10.45
CA THR A 623 29.28 -5.18 -10.92
C THR A 623 28.15 -6.11 -11.39
N GLU A 624 27.05 -6.08 -10.65
CA GLU A 624 25.67 -6.47 -10.99
C GLU A 624 25.48 -7.63 -11.99
N TYR A 625 25.22 -8.81 -11.44
CA TYR A 625 24.37 -9.80 -12.12
C TYR A 625 23.32 -10.32 -11.14
N ILE A 626 22.15 -9.68 -11.15
CA ILE A 626 20.93 -10.16 -10.48
C ILE A 626 20.35 -11.26 -11.39
N PRO A 627 19.96 -12.45 -10.88
CA PRO A 627 19.26 -13.44 -11.69
C PRO A 627 18.03 -12.80 -12.34
N ASP A 628 17.71 -13.19 -13.58
CA ASP A 628 16.53 -12.69 -14.29
C ASP A 628 15.25 -13.14 -13.56
N LEU A 629 14.71 -12.25 -12.73
CA LEU A 629 13.46 -12.42 -11.98
C LEU A 629 12.24 -12.02 -12.85
N GLY A 630 12.42 -11.84 -14.16
CA GLY A 630 11.40 -11.28 -15.05
C GLY A 630 11.01 -9.86 -14.63
N ASP A 631 9.73 -9.52 -14.83
CA ASP A 631 9.13 -8.20 -14.52
C ASP A 631 9.42 -7.72 -13.09
N PHE A 632 9.48 -8.67 -12.15
CA PHE A 632 9.76 -8.40 -10.75
C PHE A 632 11.19 -7.89 -10.52
N GLY A 633 12.17 -8.39 -11.28
CA GLY A 633 13.57 -7.94 -11.19
C GLY A 633 13.78 -6.55 -11.77
N GLU A 634 13.01 -6.19 -12.79
CA GLU A 634 12.99 -4.84 -13.37
C GLU A 634 12.33 -3.84 -12.42
N LEU A 635 11.21 -4.22 -11.80
CA LEU A 635 10.54 -3.42 -10.77
C LEU A 635 11.41 -3.18 -9.53
N MET A 636 12.12 -4.19 -9.04
CA MET A 636 13.05 -4.03 -7.92
C MET A 636 14.17 -3.02 -8.24
N LYS A 637 14.70 -3.05 -9.46
CA LYS A 637 15.70 -2.06 -9.92
C LYS A 637 15.10 -0.67 -10.08
N LEU A 638 13.90 -0.55 -10.65
CA LEU A 638 13.19 0.71 -10.87
C LEU A 638 12.74 1.39 -9.57
N ALA A 639 12.43 0.60 -8.53
CA ALA A 639 12.00 1.07 -7.22
C ALA A 639 13.15 1.20 -6.20
N ASP A 640 14.41 1.00 -6.62
CA ASP A 640 15.59 1.01 -5.74
C ASP A 640 15.44 0.06 -4.53
N ILE A 641 14.79 -1.08 -4.76
CA ILE A 641 14.55 -2.09 -3.73
C ILE A 641 15.77 -2.97 -3.64
N ASP A 642 16.53 -2.76 -2.56
CA ASP A 642 17.63 -3.62 -2.22
C ASP A 642 17.13 -5.04 -1.93
N ILE A 643 17.81 -6.05 -2.47
CA ILE A 643 17.45 -7.45 -2.21
C ILE A 643 17.59 -7.80 -0.72
N THR A 644 18.38 -7.05 0.06
CA THR A 644 18.39 -7.16 1.53
C THR A 644 17.04 -6.81 2.14
N SER A 645 16.31 -5.84 1.60
CA SER A 645 14.97 -5.46 2.10
C SER A 645 13.95 -6.56 1.80
N LEU A 646 14.02 -7.18 0.62
CA LEU A 646 13.17 -8.33 0.26
C LEU A 646 13.47 -9.54 1.15
N VAL A 647 14.75 -9.82 1.37
CA VAL A 647 15.21 -10.89 2.24
C VAL A 647 14.80 -10.62 3.70
N ASN A 648 14.83 -9.37 4.17
CA ASN A 648 14.33 -8.99 5.48
C ASN A 648 12.81 -9.20 5.59
N ALA A 649 12.04 -8.87 4.56
CA ALA A 649 10.60 -9.13 4.55
C ALA A 649 10.29 -10.63 4.60
N ILE A 650 11.03 -11.46 3.85
CA ILE A 650 10.88 -12.92 3.88
C ILE A 650 11.34 -13.51 5.23
N ALA A 651 12.42 -12.99 5.82
CA ALA A 651 13.00 -13.49 7.07
C ALA A 651 12.27 -13.01 8.34
N PHE A 652 11.69 -11.81 8.31
CA PHE A 652 11.17 -11.14 9.50
C PHE A 652 9.70 -10.76 9.38
N GLY A 653 9.13 -10.76 8.17
CA GLY A 653 7.78 -10.24 7.92
C GLY A 653 7.71 -8.73 8.08
N GLU A 654 8.88 -8.07 8.08
CA GLU A 654 9.01 -6.62 8.15
C GLU A 654 8.99 -6.08 6.71
N VAL A 655 7.81 -5.66 6.27
CA VAL A 655 7.55 -5.12 4.92
C VAL A 655 7.71 -3.61 4.84
N ASP A 656 7.83 -2.93 5.98
CA ASP A 656 7.74 -1.47 6.03
C ASP A 656 8.87 -0.75 5.27
N GLU A 657 10.06 -1.38 5.17
CA GLU A 657 11.19 -0.85 4.40
C GLU A 657 10.92 -0.96 2.89
N LEU A 658 10.31 -2.06 2.45
CA LEU A 658 9.83 -2.22 1.07
C LEU A 658 8.75 -1.16 0.79
N GLU A 659 7.75 -1.11 1.65
CA GLU A 659 6.62 -0.17 1.59
C GLU A 659 7.05 1.29 1.56
N LYS A 660 8.04 1.68 2.38
CA LYS A 660 8.56 3.05 2.39
C LYS A 660 9.21 3.43 1.05
N ASN A 661 9.98 2.53 0.44
CA ASN A 661 10.64 2.79 -0.84
C ASN A 661 9.61 2.97 -1.98
N PHE A 662 8.51 2.21 -1.95
CA PHE A 662 7.40 2.39 -2.89
C PHE A 662 6.61 3.69 -2.68
N LYS A 663 6.50 4.19 -1.44
CA LYS A 663 5.85 5.48 -1.16
C LYS A 663 6.51 6.65 -1.89
N GLU A 664 7.84 6.66 -1.91
CA GLU A 664 8.65 7.68 -2.59
C GLU A 664 8.51 7.58 -4.12
N TRP A 665 8.00 6.45 -4.62
CA TRP A 665 7.73 6.19 -6.02
C TRP A 665 6.36 6.73 -6.46
N LYS A 666 5.31 6.66 -5.61
CA LYS A 666 3.96 7.24 -5.84
C LYS A 666 3.95 8.74 -6.17
N GLN A 667 5.02 9.48 -5.87
CA GLN A 667 5.13 10.92 -6.15
C GLN A 667 5.73 11.24 -7.54
N ARG A 668 6.07 10.24 -8.37
CA ARG A 668 6.59 10.42 -9.73
C ARG A 668 5.43 10.14 -10.73
N ASN A 669 4.88 11.20 -11.32
CA ASN A 669 3.60 11.22 -12.05
C ASN A 669 3.47 10.25 -13.26
N THR A 670 2.21 9.89 -13.56
CA THR A 670 1.60 9.32 -14.80
C THR A 670 1.43 7.79 -14.92
N GLU A 671 0.47 7.40 -15.77
CA GLU A 671 -0.25 6.12 -15.98
C GLU A 671 0.55 4.81 -16.05
N GLN A 672 1.87 4.82 -15.83
CA GLN A 672 2.77 3.66 -15.91
C GLN A 672 2.95 2.88 -14.59
N LEU A 673 2.25 3.23 -13.51
CA LEU A 673 2.47 2.61 -12.18
C LEU A 673 1.44 1.55 -11.80
N SER A 674 0.46 1.23 -12.65
CA SER A 674 -0.54 0.22 -12.32
C SER A 674 0.04 -1.19 -12.22
N GLU A 675 0.91 -1.56 -13.15
CA GLU A 675 1.64 -2.84 -13.14
C GLU A 675 2.53 -2.99 -11.90
N ALA A 676 3.13 -1.88 -11.47
CA ALA A 676 3.94 -1.84 -10.25
C ALA A 676 3.10 -1.90 -8.97
N SER A 677 1.90 -1.32 -8.97
CA SER A 677 0.94 -1.43 -7.86
C SER A 677 0.44 -2.87 -7.71
N GLU A 678 0.10 -3.55 -8.82
CA GLU A 678 -0.30 -4.96 -8.81
C GLU A 678 0.86 -5.88 -8.38
N SER A 679 2.09 -5.56 -8.81
CA SER A 679 3.29 -6.30 -8.41
C SER A 679 3.64 -6.10 -6.94
N MET A 680 3.43 -4.89 -6.40
CA MET A 680 3.59 -4.60 -4.97
C MET A 680 2.53 -5.32 -4.14
N GLU A 681 1.27 -5.31 -4.58
CA GLU A 681 0.21 -6.10 -3.97
C GLU A 681 0.60 -7.60 -3.92
N MET A 682 1.07 -8.16 -5.04
CA MET A 682 1.51 -9.55 -5.12
C MET A 682 2.64 -9.83 -4.13
N LEU A 683 3.63 -8.93 -4.08
CA LEU A 683 4.75 -9.04 -3.17
C LEU A 683 4.29 -9.05 -1.71
N ILE A 684 3.46 -8.08 -1.30
CA ILE A 684 2.89 -7.96 0.04
C ILE A 684 2.13 -9.24 0.42
N LEU A 685 1.32 -9.78 -0.48
CA LEU A 685 0.58 -11.03 -0.25
C LEU A 685 1.48 -12.24 -0.05
N ILE A 686 2.62 -12.32 -0.75
CA ILE A 686 3.60 -13.41 -0.60
C ILE A 686 4.38 -13.27 0.71
N VAL A 687 4.89 -12.08 1.02
CA VAL A 687 5.72 -11.87 2.22
C VAL A 687 4.89 -11.79 3.50
N SER A 688 3.59 -11.46 3.41
CA SER A 688 2.67 -11.54 4.54
C SER A 688 2.26 -12.98 4.86
N ASP A 689 2.51 -13.92 3.93
CA ASP A 689 2.22 -15.35 4.14
C ASP A 689 3.31 -16.04 4.98
N PRO A 690 2.98 -16.48 6.21
CA PRO A 690 3.95 -17.10 7.12
C PRO A 690 4.49 -18.45 6.61
N GLU A 691 3.69 -19.27 5.91
CA GLU A 691 4.13 -20.59 5.45
C GLU A 691 4.99 -20.46 4.19
N ALA A 692 4.62 -19.56 3.27
CA ALA A 692 5.46 -19.25 2.12
C ALA A 692 6.83 -18.74 2.56
N ARG A 693 6.88 -17.79 3.51
CA ARG A 693 8.13 -17.28 4.09
C ARG A 693 9.01 -18.38 4.69
N LYS A 694 8.39 -19.29 5.46
CA LYS A 694 9.09 -20.42 6.09
C LYS A 694 9.72 -21.35 5.05
N ILE A 695 9.01 -21.66 3.97
CA ILE A 695 9.52 -22.50 2.89
C ILE A 695 10.67 -21.80 2.15
N LEU A 696 10.50 -20.52 1.79
CA LEU A 696 11.53 -19.75 1.11
C LEU A 696 12.81 -19.61 1.96
N ALA A 697 12.66 -19.35 3.26
CA ALA A 697 13.79 -19.25 4.20
C ALA A 697 14.56 -20.56 4.39
N SER A 698 13.99 -21.72 4.03
CA SER A 698 14.67 -23.01 4.14
C SER A 698 15.68 -23.28 3.02
N LEU A 699 15.65 -22.51 1.93
CA LEU A 699 16.43 -22.75 0.72
C LEU A 699 17.93 -22.96 0.98
N PRO A 700 18.62 -22.16 1.80
CA PRO A 700 20.07 -22.33 1.91
C PRO A 700 20.46 -23.58 2.73
N SER A 701 19.62 -24.03 3.67
CA SER A 701 19.87 -25.28 4.38
C SER A 701 19.82 -26.50 3.45
N ARG A 702 18.91 -26.48 2.46
CA ARG A 702 18.77 -27.55 1.46
C ARG A 702 20.00 -27.71 0.58
N PHE A 703 20.66 -26.60 0.20
CA PHE A 703 21.90 -26.65 -0.59
C PHE A 703 23.08 -27.29 0.13
N LEU A 704 23.20 -27.09 1.45
CA LEU A 704 24.24 -27.74 2.24
C LEU A 704 24.02 -29.24 2.39
N GLU A 705 22.75 -29.66 2.40
CA GLU A 705 22.41 -31.08 2.43
C GLU A 705 22.69 -31.75 1.08
N ALA A 706 22.55 -31.02 -0.03
CA ALA A 706 22.77 -31.53 -1.38
C ALA A 706 24.27 -31.60 -1.80
N MET A 707 25.15 -30.76 -1.23
CA MET A 707 26.59 -30.76 -1.52
C MET A 707 27.42 -30.84 -0.22
N PRO A 708 28.01 -32.00 0.10
CA PRO A 708 28.89 -32.15 1.27
C PRO A 708 30.19 -31.33 1.15
N ALA A 709 30.91 -31.21 2.26
CA ALA A 709 32.10 -30.36 2.45
C ALA A 709 33.19 -30.48 1.37
N ASP A 710 33.53 -31.72 1.06
CA ASP A 710 34.56 -32.11 0.11
C ASP A 710 34.18 -31.70 -1.31
N GLN A 711 32.91 -31.89 -1.67
CA GLN A 711 32.32 -31.51 -2.94
C GLN A 711 32.28 -29.98 -3.12
N VAL A 712 31.92 -29.24 -2.07
CA VAL A 712 32.00 -27.77 -2.06
C VAL A 712 33.44 -27.29 -2.25
N THR A 713 34.41 -27.94 -1.58
CA THR A 713 35.84 -27.64 -1.73
C THR A 713 36.31 -27.79 -3.17
N GLU A 714 35.90 -28.89 -3.82
CA GLU A 714 36.29 -29.21 -5.19
C GLU A 714 35.73 -28.20 -6.20
N VAL A 715 34.47 -27.79 -6.02
CA VAL A 715 33.82 -26.76 -6.85
C VAL A 715 34.55 -25.41 -6.73
N LEU A 716 34.89 -25.00 -5.53
CA LEU A 716 35.56 -23.71 -5.29
C LEU A 716 36.99 -23.68 -5.81
N ALA A 717 37.73 -24.75 -5.56
CA ALA A 717 39.08 -24.88 -6.06
C ALA A 717 39.09 -24.83 -7.59
N SER A 718 38.18 -25.57 -8.24
CA SER A 718 38.00 -25.58 -9.69
C SER A 718 37.74 -24.19 -10.27
N GLN A 719 36.80 -23.44 -9.67
CA GLN A 719 36.44 -22.10 -10.10
C GLN A 719 37.61 -21.11 -9.99
N ALA A 720 38.37 -21.16 -8.90
CA ALA A 720 39.54 -20.31 -8.69
C ALA A 720 40.64 -20.55 -9.74
N THR A 721 40.77 -21.78 -10.26
CA THR A 721 41.70 -22.09 -11.35
C THR A 721 41.23 -21.60 -12.73
N GLN A 722 39.92 -21.49 -12.97
CA GLN A 722 39.38 -21.07 -14.27
C GLN A 722 39.61 -19.57 -14.55
N THR A 723 39.78 -18.74 -13.51
CA THR A 723 39.86 -17.27 -13.63
C THR A 723 41.27 -16.71 -13.82
N GLY A 724 42.30 -17.55 -13.90
CA GLY A 724 43.69 -17.13 -14.18
C GLY A 724 44.47 -16.63 -12.95
N VAL A 725 45.72 -17.08 -12.85
CA VAL A 725 46.63 -16.80 -11.73
C VAL A 725 47.24 -15.41 -11.88
N ASP A 726 46.53 -14.38 -11.43
CA ASP A 726 47.10 -13.10 -10.92
C ASP A 726 46.11 -12.30 -10.05
N TYR A 727 45.04 -12.96 -9.59
CA TYR A 727 44.00 -12.36 -8.75
C TYR A 727 44.29 -12.51 -7.24
N VAL A 728 45.45 -13.06 -6.87
CA VAL A 728 45.74 -13.64 -5.54
C VAL A 728 45.97 -12.60 -4.44
N VAL A 729 46.35 -11.36 -4.75
CA VAL A 729 46.55 -10.33 -3.71
C VAL A 729 45.27 -9.57 -3.36
N VAL A 730 44.30 -9.52 -4.27
CA VAL A 730 43.01 -8.82 -4.04
C VAL A 730 41.87 -9.79 -3.71
N THR A 731 41.99 -11.09 -4.02
CA THR A 731 40.95 -12.08 -3.67
C THR A 731 41.38 -13.27 -2.85
N GLY A 732 42.65 -13.38 -2.46
CA GLY A 732 42.99 -14.21 -1.28
C GLY A 732 42.24 -13.76 -0.02
N GLY A 733 41.92 -12.46 0.07
CA GLY A 733 41.05 -11.90 1.10
C GLY A 733 39.54 -12.01 0.82
N THR A 734 39.15 -12.26 -0.43
CA THR A 734 37.75 -12.17 -0.87
C THR A 734 37.13 -13.53 -1.15
N ALA A 735 37.88 -14.57 -1.53
CA ALA A 735 37.38 -15.95 -1.53
C ALA A 735 37.28 -16.50 -0.10
N ALA A 736 38.28 -16.22 0.75
CA ALA A 736 38.19 -16.51 2.18
C ALA A 736 37.20 -15.55 2.90
N GLY A 737 37.07 -14.30 2.44
CA GLY A 737 36.11 -13.32 2.98
C GLY A 737 34.66 -13.54 2.56
N SER A 738 34.42 -14.08 1.35
CA SER A 738 33.10 -14.53 0.90
C SER A 738 32.68 -15.85 1.53
N PHE A 739 33.64 -16.70 1.94
CA PHE A 739 33.37 -17.86 2.78
C PHE A 739 33.34 -17.57 4.28
N ALA A 740 33.97 -16.50 4.76
CA ALA A 740 33.88 -16.06 6.17
C ALA A 740 32.48 -15.58 6.59
N GLY A 741 31.56 -15.45 5.63
CA GLY A 741 30.19 -14.98 5.84
C GLY A 741 29.16 -16.03 6.25
N GLY A 742 29.45 -17.34 6.13
CA GLY A 742 28.49 -18.41 6.46
C GLY A 742 27.86 -19.14 5.25
N VAL A 743 26.99 -20.10 5.56
CA VAL A 743 26.50 -21.17 4.67
C VAL A 743 25.72 -20.79 3.40
N GLY A 744 25.44 -19.53 3.13
CA GLY A 744 24.75 -19.07 1.91
C GLY A 744 25.68 -18.65 0.77
N ALA A 745 26.99 -18.56 0.98
CA ALA A 745 27.95 -18.23 -0.08
C ALA A 745 28.04 -19.29 -1.21
N PRO A 746 28.01 -20.61 -0.92
CA PRO A 746 27.88 -21.64 -1.95
C PRO A 746 26.55 -21.55 -2.70
N VAL A 747 25.49 -21.07 -2.05
CA VAL A 747 24.13 -20.94 -2.61
C VAL A 747 24.06 -19.79 -3.60
N MET A 748 24.67 -18.65 -3.29
CA MET A 748 24.79 -17.55 -4.24
C MET A 748 25.77 -17.86 -5.37
N ALA A 749 26.94 -18.45 -5.08
CA ALA A 749 27.83 -18.93 -6.14
C ALA A 749 27.13 -19.98 -7.02
N ALA A 750 26.30 -20.84 -6.44
CA ALA A 750 25.47 -21.82 -7.13
C ALA A 750 24.40 -21.20 -8.01
N ILE A 751 23.66 -20.19 -7.52
CA ILE A 751 22.62 -19.47 -8.25
C ILE A 751 23.26 -18.65 -9.38
N THR A 752 24.36 -17.94 -9.12
CA THR A 752 25.09 -17.15 -10.12
C THR A 752 25.72 -18.04 -11.19
N VAL A 753 26.23 -19.22 -10.83
CA VAL A 753 26.77 -20.20 -11.79
C VAL A 753 25.66 -20.94 -12.54
N ALA A 754 24.54 -21.26 -11.91
CA ALA A 754 23.37 -21.84 -12.57
C ALA A 754 22.74 -20.87 -13.58
N ALA A 755 22.71 -19.58 -13.26
CA ALA A 755 22.28 -18.50 -14.15
C ALA A 755 23.21 -18.33 -15.35
N THR A 756 24.52 -18.54 -15.17
CA THR A 756 25.52 -18.36 -16.24
C THR A 756 25.78 -19.62 -17.09
N THR A 757 25.38 -20.82 -16.66
CA THR A 757 25.78 -22.09 -17.31
C THR A 757 24.68 -22.97 -17.91
N GLY A 758 23.39 -22.56 -17.99
CA GLY A 758 22.51 -23.11 -19.05
C GLY A 758 20.98 -23.09 -18.90
N ARG A 759 20.29 -23.09 -20.06
CA ARG A 759 18.83 -23.04 -20.30
C ARG A 759 17.94 -23.88 -19.36
N LYS A 760 18.38 -25.04 -18.87
CA LYS A 760 17.59 -25.91 -17.96
C LYS A 760 17.45 -25.35 -16.53
N ALA A 761 18.45 -24.64 -16.01
CA ALA A 761 18.37 -24.05 -14.67
C ALA A 761 17.44 -22.83 -14.62
N GLY A 762 17.42 -22.02 -15.70
CA GLY A 762 16.44 -20.93 -15.86
C GLY A 762 14.99 -21.43 -15.82
N LYS A 763 14.69 -22.53 -16.51
CA LYS A 763 13.33 -23.14 -16.51
C LYS A 763 12.85 -23.57 -15.12
N LEU A 764 13.75 -24.05 -14.25
CA LEU A 764 13.41 -24.43 -12.87
C LEU A 764 13.12 -23.23 -11.98
N LEU A 765 13.87 -22.15 -12.16
CA LEU A 765 13.63 -20.89 -11.47
C LEU A 765 12.31 -20.27 -11.95
N GLU A 766 12.01 -20.31 -13.25
CA GLU A 766 10.72 -19.90 -13.81
C GLU A 766 9.55 -20.74 -13.26
N GLU A 767 9.69 -22.07 -13.18
CA GLU A 767 8.71 -22.97 -12.55
C GLU A 767 8.46 -22.59 -11.08
N THR A 768 9.52 -22.26 -10.33
CA THR A 768 9.43 -21.86 -8.92
C THR A 768 8.77 -20.49 -8.74
N VAL A 769 9.13 -19.51 -9.58
CA VAL A 769 8.51 -18.18 -9.59
C VAL A 769 7.03 -18.26 -9.94
N GLY A 770 6.65 -19.13 -10.89
CA GLY A 770 5.25 -19.41 -11.22
C GLY A 770 4.44 -19.87 -10.00
N ILE A 771 4.98 -20.81 -9.22
CA ILE A 771 4.33 -21.31 -8.00
C ILE A 771 4.21 -20.19 -6.94
N ILE A 772 5.22 -19.35 -6.78
CA ILE A 772 5.20 -18.21 -5.84
C ILE A 772 4.12 -17.20 -6.22
N THR A 773 4.03 -16.87 -7.51
CA THR A 773 2.98 -16.00 -8.04
C THR A 773 1.59 -16.58 -7.83
N ASP A 774 1.42 -17.89 -8.04
CA ASP A 774 0.14 -18.57 -7.81
C ASP A 774 -0.24 -18.54 -6.33
N ILE A 775 0.70 -18.75 -5.40
CA ILE A 775 0.48 -18.57 -3.96
C ILE A 775 -0.03 -17.16 -3.65
N GLY A 776 0.59 -16.13 -4.23
CA GLY A 776 0.14 -14.75 -4.03
C GLY A 776 -1.27 -14.49 -4.59
N LYS A 777 -1.61 -15.02 -5.78
CA LYS A 777 -2.98 -14.96 -6.33
C LYS A 777 -4.00 -15.69 -5.44
N LEU A 778 -3.65 -16.85 -4.90
CA LEU A 778 -4.51 -17.59 -3.97
C LEU A 778 -4.70 -16.80 -2.67
N ASN A 779 -3.65 -16.20 -2.12
CA ASN A 779 -3.74 -15.32 -0.96
C ASN A 779 -4.62 -14.09 -1.25
N LYS A 780 -4.55 -13.52 -2.46
CA LYS A 780 -5.45 -12.45 -2.90
C LYS A 780 -6.92 -12.88 -2.80
N ASN A 781 -7.27 -14.05 -3.32
CA ASN A 781 -8.63 -14.58 -3.27
C ASN A 781 -9.09 -14.91 -1.84
N LYS A 782 -8.19 -15.46 -1.03
CA LYS A 782 -8.45 -15.83 0.36
C LYS A 782 -8.72 -14.63 1.26
N HIS A 783 -7.94 -13.55 1.11
CA HIS A 783 -7.96 -12.42 2.04
C HIS A 783 -8.99 -11.35 1.66
N ASN A 784 -9.27 -11.14 0.38
CA ASN A 784 -10.13 -10.04 -0.07
C ASN A 784 -11.63 -10.35 -0.12
N GLN A 785 -12.07 -11.47 0.47
CA GLN A 785 -13.50 -11.73 0.65
C GLN A 785 -13.99 -11.15 1.98
N HIS A 786 -14.92 -10.21 1.90
CA HIS A 786 -15.53 -9.50 3.02
C HIS A 786 -16.99 -9.91 3.16
N ASN A 787 -17.53 -9.89 4.38
CA ASN A 787 -18.96 -10.13 4.57
C ASN A 787 -19.77 -8.89 4.20
N GLN A 788 -21.10 -9.00 4.18
CA GLN A 788 -21.98 -7.85 3.97
C GLN A 788 -21.84 -6.87 5.14
N ASP A 789 -21.01 -5.87 4.96
CA ASP A 789 -20.80 -4.79 5.92
C ASP A 789 -21.51 -3.52 5.44
N LYS A 790 -21.89 -2.66 6.39
CA LYS A 790 -22.37 -1.32 6.03
C LYS A 790 -21.28 -0.60 5.24
N HIS A 791 -21.67 0.07 4.16
CA HIS A 791 -20.75 0.86 3.34
C HIS A 791 -19.88 1.78 4.20
N GLN A 792 -18.58 1.70 3.95
CA GLN A 792 -17.58 2.66 4.42
C GLN A 792 -16.80 3.14 3.20
N GLU A 793 -16.44 4.42 3.17
CA GLU A 793 -15.63 4.98 2.08
C GLU A 793 -14.27 4.29 1.94
N LYS A 794 -13.69 3.83 3.05
CA LYS A 794 -12.38 3.18 3.11
C LYS A 794 -12.49 1.86 3.85
N ASN A 795 -12.45 0.76 3.11
CA ASN A 795 -12.44 -0.58 3.65
C ASN A 795 -11.00 -1.10 3.67
N GLU A 796 -10.68 -1.97 4.63
CA GLU A 796 -9.34 -2.53 4.80
C GLU A 796 -9.40 -4.07 4.80
N THR A 797 -8.56 -4.72 4.01
CA THR A 797 -8.31 -6.17 4.09
C THR A 797 -7.20 -6.42 5.11
N GLU A 798 -7.50 -7.20 6.15
CA GLU A 798 -6.51 -7.59 7.16
C GLU A 798 -5.53 -8.64 6.63
N LEU A 799 -4.24 -8.31 6.66
CA LEU A 799 -3.16 -9.22 6.34
C LEU A 799 -2.76 -10.07 7.57
N PRO A 800 -2.23 -11.29 7.37
CA PRO A 800 -1.71 -12.10 8.47
C PRO A 800 -0.52 -11.43 9.19
N LYS A 801 -0.77 -10.82 10.35
CA LYS A 801 0.30 -10.18 11.15
C LYS A 801 1.00 -11.19 12.06
N THR A 802 2.32 -11.34 11.94
CA THR A 802 3.14 -11.97 12.99
C THR A 802 3.42 -10.97 14.12
N CYS A 803 3.73 -11.45 15.32
CA CYS A 803 4.06 -10.55 16.41
C CYS A 803 5.37 -9.78 16.10
N PRO A 804 5.41 -8.44 16.13
CA PRO A 804 6.61 -7.68 15.75
C PRO A 804 7.77 -7.77 16.76
N ILE A 805 7.57 -8.46 17.89
CA ILE A 805 8.60 -8.69 18.92
C ILE A 805 9.17 -10.10 18.82
N CYS A 806 8.32 -11.13 18.75
CA CYS A 806 8.75 -12.54 18.75
C CYS A 806 8.58 -13.26 17.41
N ASN A 807 7.95 -12.61 16.43
CA ASN A 807 7.63 -13.13 15.10
C ASN A 807 6.74 -14.39 15.07
N ASP A 808 6.13 -14.75 16.20
CA ASP A 808 5.17 -15.85 16.27
C ASP A 808 3.77 -15.38 15.82
N ILE A 809 3.17 -16.12 14.89
CA ILE A 809 1.80 -15.90 14.41
C ILE A 809 0.75 -16.14 15.50
N LYS A 810 1.01 -17.10 16.40
CA LYS A 810 0.12 -17.45 17.52
C LYS A 810 0.18 -16.44 18.66
N CYS A 811 1.19 -15.57 18.67
CA CYS A 811 1.31 -14.54 19.68
C CYS A 811 0.22 -13.48 19.50
N LYS A 812 -0.51 -13.20 20.58
CA LYS A 812 -1.61 -12.23 20.64
C LYS A 812 -1.13 -10.78 20.48
N ASN A 813 0.15 -10.51 20.72
CA ASN A 813 0.68 -9.15 20.58
C ASN A 813 0.85 -8.78 19.10
N LYS A 814 0.03 -7.86 18.62
CA LYS A 814 0.15 -7.26 17.28
C LYS A 814 0.65 -5.81 17.33
N THR A 815 0.92 -5.27 18.53
CA THR A 815 1.40 -3.90 18.71
C THR A 815 2.87 -3.80 18.33
N LYS A 816 3.16 -2.92 17.36
CA LYS A 816 4.50 -2.66 16.87
C LYS A 816 5.27 -1.75 17.84
N PRO A 817 6.43 -2.18 18.37
CA PRO A 817 7.24 -1.32 19.22
C PRO A 817 7.84 -0.19 18.40
N LYS A 818 7.90 1.02 18.97
CA LYS A 818 8.62 2.15 18.37
C LYS A 818 10.12 1.83 18.39
N LEU A 819 10.75 1.78 17.22
CA LEU A 819 12.21 1.62 17.10
C LEU A 819 12.91 2.81 17.77
N GLY A 820 13.98 2.51 18.50
CA GLY A 820 14.87 3.50 19.12
C GLY A 820 16.28 3.46 18.54
N ASP A 821 17.15 4.31 19.07
CA ASP A 821 18.50 4.57 18.60
C ASP A 821 19.53 3.72 19.35
N GLY A 822 19.34 2.40 19.30
CA GLY A 822 20.27 1.46 19.94
C GLY A 822 21.69 1.56 19.38
N ASN A 823 22.68 1.14 20.16
CA ASN A 823 24.08 1.11 19.72
C ASN A 823 24.81 -0.15 20.19
N ASN A 824 25.34 -0.92 19.25
CA ASN A 824 26.12 -2.15 19.49
C ASN A 824 27.59 -2.01 19.07
N VAL A 825 27.99 -0.83 18.59
CA VAL A 825 29.36 -0.53 18.15
C VAL A 825 30.03 0.35 19.21
N ARG A 826 31.36 0.24 19.29
CA ARG A 826 32.16 1.04 20.21
C ARG A 826 32.07 2.52 19.88
N ASP A 827 31.66 3.31 20.87
CA ASP A 827 31.67 4.77 20.84
C ASP A 827 32.37 5.27 22.12
N GLU A 828 33.62 5.68 21.98
CA GLU A 828 34.48 6.15 23.07
C GLU A 828 33.93 7.37 23.82
N PRO A 829 33.50 8.45 23.13
CA PRO A 829 32.82 9.57 23.77
C PRO A 829 31.63 9.15 24.66
N THR A 830 30.72 8.35 24.11
CA THR A 830 29.50 7.89 24.82
C THR A 830 29.85 6.98 25.99
N LEU A 831 30.84 6.10 25.82
CA LEU A 831 31.35 5.21 26.86
C LEU A 831 31.88 6.00 28.08
N LYS A 832 32.71 7.02 27.83
CA LYS A 832 33.24 7.88 28.90
C LYS A 832 32.16 8.75 29.52
N ALA A 833 31.20 9.24 28.73
CA ALA A 833 30.05 10.00 29.25
C ALA A 833 29.20 9.15 30.20
N GLY A 834 28.97 7.87 29.88
CA GLY A 834 28.28 6.92 30.75
C GLY A 834 28.93 6.77 32.13
N ILE A 835 30.26 6.64 32.18
CA ILE A 835 31.02 6.60 33.44
C ILE A 835 30.95 7.94 34.17
N ARG A 836 31.09 9.08 33.48
CA ARG A 836 31.00 10.42 34.10
C ARG A 836 29.65 10.68 34.77
N LYS A 837 28.56 10.08 34.29
CA LYS A 837 27.24 10.13 34.95
C LYS A 837 27.24 9.44 36.32
N LYS A 838 28.14 8.48 36.56
CA LYS A 838 28.27 7.73 37.83
C LYS A 838 29.41 8.23 38.71
N ILE A 839 30.48 8.72 38.10
CA ILE A 839 31.66 9.27 38.75
C ILE A 839 31.89 10.68 38.17
N PRO A 840 31.25 11.72 38.74
CA PRO A 840 31.45 13.09 38.30
C PRO A 840 32.93 13.49 38.41
N GLY A 841 33.49 14.07 37.36
CA GLY A 841 34.91 14.44 37.30
C GLY A 841 35.87 13.31 36.89
N PHE A 842 35.36 12.15 36.45
CA PHE A 842 36.21 11.09 35.87
C PHE A 842 37.03 11.61 34.68
N PRO A 843 38.35 11.31 34.60
CA PRO A 843 39.08 10.30 35.39
C PRO A 843 39.68 10.77 36.72
N GLU A 844 39.87 12.07 36.94
CA GLU A 844 40.64 12.63 38.07
C GLU A 844 40.05 12.29 39.44
N THR A 845 38.73 12.17 39.53
CA THR A 845 38.02 11.87 40.77
C THR A 845 37.95 10.37 41.09
N HIS A 846 38.46 9.51 40.19
CA HIS A 846 38.45 8.07 40.44
C HIS A 846 39.54 7.68 41.47
N PRO A 847 39.25 6.82 42.47
CA PRO A 847 40.20 6.49 43.54
C PRO A 847 41.55 5.94 43.05
N TRP A 848 41.54 5.22 41.93
CA TRP A 848 42.73 4.64 41.30
C TRP A 848 43.48 5.58 40.36
N PHE A 849 43.05 6.83 40.18
CA PHE A 849 43.73 7.76 39.29
C PHE A 849 45.12 8.11 39.84
N ILE A 850 46.13 8.01 38.96
CA ILE A 850 47.53 8.36 39.25
C ILE A 850 48.14 9.25 38.15
N GLY A 851 47.33 9.73 37.20
CA GLY A 851 47.77 10.52 36.06
C GLY A 851 47.14 10.10 34.73
N ASP A 852 47.49 10.80 33.67
CA ASP A 852 46.92 10.58 32.35
C ASP A 852 47.13 9.15 31.85
N LYS A 853 46.09 8.57 31.24
CA LYS A 853 46.07 7.20 30.69
C LYS A 853 46.26 6.09 31.74
N SER A 854 46.22 6.41 33.04
CA SER A 854 46.28 5.42 34.12
C SER A 854 45.03 4.52 34.17
N LEU A 855 43.88 5.03 33.75
CA LEU A 855 42.59 4.35 33.76
C LEU A 855 41.97 4.30 32.38
N GLU A 856 41.29 3.21 32.07
CA GLU A 856 40.56 2.99 30.83
C GLU A 856 39.16 2.43 31.13
N VAL A 857 38.18 2.75 30.29
CA VAL A 857 36.83 2.20 30.40
C VAL A 857 36.72 0.97 29.50
N HIS A 858 36.29 -0.15 30.07
CA HIS A 858 36.16 -1.44 29.39
C HIS A 858 34.70 -1.84 29.20
N HIS A 859 34.34 -2.33 28.02
CA HIS A 859 33.06 -3.03 27.80
C HIS A 859 33.13 -4.46 28.33
N VAL A 860 32.31 -4.77 29.33
CA VAL A 860 32.22 -6.11 29.93
C VAL A 860 31.56 -7.13 29.01
N ILE A 861 30.55 -6.72 28.24
CA ILE A 861 30.16 -7.44 27.02
C ILE A 861 30.94 -6.75 25.90
N PRO A 862 31.98 -7.38 25.33
CA PRO A 862 32.75 -6.76 24.26
C PRO A 862 31.87 -6.52 23.04
N CYS A 863 32.05 -5.40 22.36
CA CYS A 863 31.29 -5.08 21.14
C CYS A 863 31.35 -6.23 20.12
N ASN A 864 32.52 -6.87 19.95
CA ASN A 864 32.71 -8.04 19.06
C ASN A 864 31.77 -9.23 19.36
N SER A 865 31.17 -9.29 20.55
CA SER A 865 30.22 -10.34 20.94
C SER A 865 28.79 -10.05 20.47
N VAL A 866 28.52 -8.82 20.01
CA VAL A 866 27.22 -8.30 19.58
C VAL A 866 27.29 -7.48 18.27
N LEU A 867 28.38 -7.59 17.51
CA LEU A 867 28.54 -6.82 16.27
C LEU A 867 27.58 -7.25 15.15
N ASP A 868 27.02 -8.46 15.24
CA ASP A 868 26.09 -8.93 14.23
C ASP A 868 24.77 -8.13 14.28
N LYS A 869 24.14 -7.99 13.11
CA LYS A 869 22.97 -7.11 12.95
C LYS A 869 21.72 -7.66 13.65
N SER A 870 21.68 -8.93 14.09
CA SER A 870 20.58 -9.39 14.96
C SER A 870 20.60 -8.63 16.31
N TRP A 871 21.79 -8.43 16.89
CA TRP A 871 21.94 -7.62 18.10
C TRP A 871 21.73 -6.14 17.83
N ARG A 872 22.16 -5.61 16.67
CA ARG A 872 21.83 -4.24 16.24
C ARG A 872 20.31 -4.02 16.22
N THR A 873 19.56 -4.94 15.60
CA THR A 873 18.10 -4.86 15.52
C THR A 873 17.46 -4.94 16.89
N LEU A 874 17.90 -5.84 17.76
CA LEU A 874 17.40 -5.92 19.14
C LEU A 874 17.71 -4.64 19.92
N PHE A 875 18.92 -4.09 19.77
CA PHE A 875 19.32 -2.87 20.44
C PHE A 875 18.51 -1.68 19.95
N ASN A 876 18.23 -1.57 18.65
CA ASN A 876 17.32 -0.57 18.12
C ASN A 876 15.89 -0.79 18.65
N LYS A 877 15.39 -2.03 18.58
CA LYS A 877 14.02 -2.41 19.03
C LYS A 877 13.78 -2.10 20.50
N PHE A 878 14.81 -2.20 21.33
CA PHE A 878 14.73 -1.97 22.78
C PHE A 878 15.48 -0.72 23.25
N ASN A 879 15.95 0.14 22.33
CA ASN A 879 16.72 1.35 22.61
C ASN A 879 17.88 1.13 23.61
N TYR A 880 18.66 0.07 23.39
CA TYR A 880 19.78 -0.33 24.23
C TYR A 880 21.11 0.14 23.64
N ASP A 881 21.94 0.79 24.45
CA ASP A 881 23.28 1.25 24.06
C ASP A 881 24.35 0.51 24.87
N ILE A 882 25.19 -0.26 24.19
CA ILE A 882 26.27 -1.04 24.80
C ILE A 882 27.33 -0.20 25.49
N ASN A 883 27.45 1.08 25.13
CA ASN A 883 28.44 2.02 25.65
C ASN A 883 28.00 2.61 27.01
N GLU A 884 26.77 2.41 27.45
CA GLU A 884 26.29 2.95 28.71
C GLU A 884 26.84 2.23 29.96
N ALA A 885 26.70 2.89 31.11
CA ALA A 885 27.27 2.45 32.41
C ALA A 885 26.79 1.06 32.89
N HIS A 886 25.73 0.51 32.31
CA HIS A 886 25.23 -0.82 32.67
C HIS A 886 26.05 -1.96 32.05
N ASN A 887 27.00 -1.68 31.16
CA ASN A 887 27.89 -2.68 30.55
C ASN A 887 29.38 -2.31 30.62
N SER A 888 29.74 -1.19 31.25
CA SER A 888 31.13 -0.74 31.35
C SER A 888 31.71 -0.87 32.75
N VAL A 889 33.03 -0.95 32.85
CA VAL A 889 33.80 -0.94 34.11
C VAL A 889 35.11 -0.18 33.91
N VAL A 890 35.62 0.49 34.94
CA VAL A 890 36.94 1.15 34.91
C VAL A 890 38.02 0.16 35.30
N LEU A 891 39.05 0.01 34.47
CA LEU A 891 40.20 -0.84 34.72
C LEU A 891 41.51 -0.07 34.52
N PRO A 892 42.62 -0.48 35.18
CA PRO A 892 43.92 0.14 34.95
C PRO A 892 44.37 0.00 33.50
N GLY A 893 44.73 1.11 32.87
CA GLY A 893 45.48 1.16 31.62
C GLY A 893 46.99 1.05 31.85
N ASP A 894 47.44 1.55 33.00
CA ASP A 894 48.82 1.46 33.46
C ASP A 894 49.16 0.07 34.04
N ILE A 895 50.37 -0.42 33.78
CA ILE A 895 50.80 -1.77 34.14
C ILE A 895 51.20 -1.89 35.62
N GLU A 896 51.82 -0.85 36.16
CA GLU A 896 52.27 -0.79 37.56
C GLU A 896 51.07 -0.63 38.48
N LEU A 897 50.11 0.20 38.08
CA LEU A 897 48.83 0.34 38.77
C LEU A 897 48.04 -0.97 38.82
N ALA A 898 47.96 -1.70 37.70
CA ALA A 898 47.33 -3.03 37.68
C ALA A 898 48.05 -4.02 38.61
N CYS A 899 49.38 -3.95 38.63
CA CYS A 899 50.23 -4.77 39.48
C CYS A 899 49.98 -4.47 40.97
N GLU A 900 50.02 -3.20 41.38
CA GLU A 900 49.80 -2.79 42.77
C GLU A 900 48.39 -3.09 43.26
N LEU A 901 47.38 -2.83 42.43
CA LEU A 901 45.98 -3.08 42.78
C LEU A 901 45.61 -4.56 42.83
N GLY A 902 46.32 -5.44 42.13
CA GLY A 902 45.90 -6.85 42.06
C GLY A 902 44.70 -7.10 41.15
N VAL A 903 44.50 -6.28 40.11
CA VAL A 903 43.34 -6.36 39.20
C VAL A 903 43.80 -6.48 37.74
N GLN A 904 42.93 -7.00 36.87
CA GLN A 904 43.25 -7.13 35.46
C GLN A 904 43.44 -5.76 34.78
N ARG A 905 44.46 -5.69 33.93
CA ARG A 905 44.75 -4.51 33.09
C ARG A 905 43.85 -4.49 31.85
N HIS A 906 43.37 -3.32 31.46
CA HIS A 906 42.59 -3.13 30.23
C HIS A 906 43.41 -3.36 28.94
N LYS A 907 44.63 -2.84 28.88
CA LYS A 907 45.43 -2.80 27.64
C LYS A 907 45.90 -4.21 27.22
N GLY A 908 45.25 -4.74 26.18
CA GLY A 908 45.60 -6.01 25.54
C GLY A 908 44.57 -6.39 24.47
N SER A 909 44.82 -7.49 23.74
CA SER A 909 43.86 -7.98 22.74
C SER A 909 42.77 -8.83 23.38
N HIS A 910 41.51 -8.43 23.21
CA HIS A 910 40.35 -9.19 23.67
C HIS A 910 40.22 -10.57 22.99
N THR A 911 40.79 -10.75 21.79
CA THR A 911 40.80 -12.04 21.09
C THR A 911 41.70 -13.10 21.75
N GLN A 912 42.50 -12.68 22.73
CA GLN A 912 43.43 -13.50 23.48
C GLN A 912 43.01 -13.68 24.96
N GLY A 913 41.90 -13.07 25.36
CA GLY A 913 41.24 -13.35 26.64
C GLY A 913 40.55 -14.72 26.63
N ILE A 914 40.46 -15.37 27.79
CA ILE A 914 40.01 -16.76 27.93
C ILE A 914 39.00 -16.89 29.09
N ALA A 915 37.89 -17.56 28.84
CA ALA A 915 36.91 -18.03 29.82
C ALA A 915 37.33 -19.41 30.37
N LEU A 916 38.20 -19.41 31.39
CA LEU A 916 38.87 -20.62 31.87
C LEU A 916 37.92 -21.60 32.57
N ASN A 917 36.93 -21.07 33.31
CA ASN A 917 35.94 -21.87 34.04
C ASN A 917 35.01 -22.73 33.14
N LYS A 918 35.07 -22.56 31.82
CA LYS A 918 34.33 -23.39 30.86
C LYS A 918 34.97 -24.78 30.68
N SER A 919 36.21 -24.98 31.14
CA SER A 919 36.88 -26.28 31.08
C SER A 919 37.86 -26.45 32.24
N ASN A 920 37.45 -27.22 33.25
CA ASN A 920 38.29 -27.52 34.42
C ASN A 920 39.64 -28.14 34.03
N VAL A 921 39.67 -28.98 32.99
CA VAL A 921 40.92 -29.61 32.51
C VAL A 921 41.89 -28.56 31.95
N VAL A 922 41.38 -27.59 31.18
CA VAL A 922 42.21 -26.51 30.62
C VAL A 922 42.66 -25.57 31.72
N PHE A 923 41.77 -25.29 32.67
CA PHE A 923 42.03 -24.40 33.79
C PHE A 923 43.12 -24.94 34.72
N SER A 924 42.96 -26.16 35.25
CA SER A 924 43.94 -26.79 36.15
C SER A 924 45.31 -26.97 35.50
N ARG A 925 45.34 -27.26 34.19
CA ARG A 925 46.59 -27.41 33.44
C ARG A 925 47.32 -26.08 33.24
N LEU A 926 46.58 -24.97 33.09
CA LEU A 926 47.19 -23.65 33.05
C LEU A 926 47.73 -23.25 34.42
N GLU A 927 46.97 -23.51 35.50
CA GLU A 927 47.42 -23.26 36.87
C GLU A 927 48.71 -24.01 37.20
N GLU A 928 48.81 -25.31 36.88
CA GLU A 928 50.04 -26.08 37.05
C GLU A 928 51.24 -25.42 36.34
N TYR A 929 51.03 -24.88 35.14
CA TYR A 929 52.10 -24.26 34.36
C TYR A 929 52.51 -22.89 34.90
N GLU A 930 51.55 -22.15 35.46
CA GLU A 930 51.80 -20.87 36.13
C GLU A 930 52.53 -21.10 37.47
N ASP A 931 52.10 -22.05 38.28
CA ASP A 931 52.71 -22.40 39.57
C ASP A 931 54.15 -22.90 39.41
N THR A 932 54.41 -23.70 38.37
CA THR A 932 55.76 -24.19 38.04
C THR A 932 56.61 -23.17 37.26
N LYS A 933 56.08 -21.97 36.99
CA LYS A 933 56.73 -20.91 36.20
C LYS A 933 57.28 -21.40 34.85
N ASN A 934 56.61 -22.37 34.22
CA ASN A 934 57.12 -23.04 33.02
C ASN A 934 56.73 -22.27 31.75
N ASN A 935 57.53 -21.25 31.41
CA ASN A 935 57.31 -20.38 30.25
C ASN A 935 57.16 -21.11 28.92
N GLN A 936 57.89 -22.21 28.71
CA GLN A 936 57.77 -22.99 27.47
C GLN A 936 56.42 -23.69 27.38
N LYS A 937 55.95 -24.29 28.48
CA LYS A 937 54.62 -24.93 28.56
C LYS A 937 53.49 -23.91 28.49
N ILE A 938 53.61 -22.73 29.11
CA ILE A 938 52.62 -21.65 28.98
C ILE A 938 52.51 -21.19 27.52
N LYS A 939 53.65 -20.97 26.85
CA LYS A 939 53.71 -20.57 25.44
C LYS A 939 53.13 -21.64 24.52
N ALA A 940 53.47 -22.91 24.76
CA ALA A 940 52.93 -24.04 24.01
C ALA A 940 51.43 -24.22 24.26
N PHE A 941 50.97 -24.08 25.51
CA PHE A 941 49.57 -24.14 25.91
C PHE A 941 48.75 -23.09 25.17
N GLN A 942 49.18 -21.82 25.20
CA GLN A 942 48.51 -20.74 24.51
C GLN A 942 48.53 -20.93 22.99
N LYS A 943 49.68 -21.29 22.41
CA LYS A 943 49.77 -21.58 20.97
C LYS A 943 48.83 -22.72 20.55
N THR A 944 48.67 -23.74 21.39
CA THR A 944 47.78 -24.89 21.14
C THR A 944 46.31 -24.51 21.34
N LEU A 945 45.98 -23.74 22.38
CA LEU A 945 44.63 -23.22 22.63
C LEU A 945 44.16 -22.33 21.47
N PHE A 946 45.05 -21.49 20.94
CA PHE A 946 44.74 -20.60 19.81
C PHE A 946 44.80 -21.28 18.44
N LYS A 947 45.45 -22.46 18.31
CA LYS A 947 45.51 -23.28 17.09
C LYS A 947 44.41 -24.35 16.98
N THR A 948 43.79 -24.77 18.08
CA THR A 948 42.83 -25.89 18.08
C THR A 948 41.38 -25.42 18.14
N LYS A 949 40.48 -26.09 17.38
CA LYS A 949 39.04 -25.82 17.32
C LYS A 949 38.32 -25.85 18.70
N LYS A 950 38.87 -26.53 19.72
CA LYS A 950 38.34 -26.51 21.10
C LYS A 950 38.68 -25.24 21.88
N GLY A 951 39.82 -24.61 21.60
CA GLY A 951 40.23 -23.39 22.30
C GLY A 951 39.58 -22.10 21.78
N SER A 952 38.92 -22.14 20.61
CA SER A 952 38.12 -21.01 20.11
C SER A 952 36.86 -20.76 20.95
N LYS A 953 36.20 -21.80 21.47
CA LYS A 953 35.01 -21.69 22.35
C LYS A 953 35.31 -21.12 23.73
N LEU A 954 36.57 -21.25 24.17
CA LEU A 954 37.03 -20.71 25.45
C LEU A 954 37.44 -19.23 25.34
N ARG A 955 37.43 -18.61 24.16
CA ARG A 955 37.78 -17.19 24.03
C ARG A 955 36.74 -16.33 24.74
N TYR A 956 37.21 -15.27 25.41
CA TYR A 956 36.38 -14.32 26.15
C TYR A 956 35.20 -13.81 25.32
N THR A 957 35.45 -13.38 24.08
CA THR A 957 34.39 -12.89 23.17
C THR A 957 33.36 -13.97 22.83
N LYS A 958 33.82 -15.19 22.49
CA LYS A 958 32.91 -16.28 22.11
C LYS A 958 32.09 -16.79 23.30
N ALA A 959 32.73 -16.98 24.46
CA ALA A 959 32.05 -17.36 25.69
C ALA A 959 31.05 -16.29 26.16
N THR A 960 31.33 -15.01 25.87
CA THR A 960 30.39 -13.91 26.09
C THR A 960 29.17 -14.05 25.19
N THR A 961 29.35 -14.19 23.87
CA THR A 961 28.25 -14.41 22.91
C THR A 961 27.34 -15.56 23.35
N ASP A 962 27.92 -16.73 23.64
CA ASP A 962 27.14 -17.91 24.07
C ASP A 962 26.34 -17.66 25.38
N LEU A 963 26.81 -16.76 26.24
CA LEU A 963 26.13 -16.43 27.48
C LEU A 963 24.96 -15.47 27.25
N ILE A 964 25.12 -14.49 26.37
CA ILE A 964 24.12 -13.45 26.08
C ILE A 964 23.07 -13.89 25.06
N ASP A 965 23.36 -14.89 24.21
CA ASP A 965 22.39 -15.44 23.24
C ASP A 965 21.09 -15.92 23.92
N LYS A 966 21.15 -16.32 25.19
CA LYS A 966 19.97 -16.64 26.01
C LYS A 966 18.94 -15.50 26.13
N VAL A 967 19.37 -14.25 25.92
CA VAL A 967 18.47 -13.10 25.90
C VAL A 967 17.64 -13.09 24.62
N LYS A 968 18.18 -13.54 23.49
CA LYS A 968 17.43 -13.69 22.24
C LYS A 968 16.33 -14.74 22.38
N ASP A 969 16.66 -15.91 22.95
CA ASP A 969 15.69 -16.97 23.23
C ASP A 969 14.48 -16.44 24.03
N LEU A 970 14.72 -15.53 24.98
CA LEU A 970 13.66 -14.94 25.80
C LEU A 970 12.73 -14.04 24.96
N VAL A 971 13.29 -13.26 24.03
CA VAL A 971 12.53 -12.39 23.12
C VAL A 971 11.65 -13.23 22.20
N GLU A 972 12.21 -14.28 21.62
CA GLU A 972 11.55 -15.18 20.65
C GLU A 972 10.48 -16.06 21.29
N LYS A 973 10.68 -16.50 22.53
CA LYS A 973 9.62 -17.17 23.31
C LYS A 973 8.50 -16.21 23.73
N GLY A 974 8.54 -14.96 23.28
CA GLY A 974 7.53 -13.95 23.56
C GLY A 974 7.57 -13.42 24.99
N SER A 975 8.64 -13.66 25.76
CA SER A 975 8.71 -13.30 27.19
C SER A 975 8.57 -11.80 27.43
N LEU A 976 8.92 -10.98 26.43
CA LEU A 976 8.78 -9.53 26.44
C LEU A 976 7.47 -9.03 25.78
N CYS A 977 6.75 -9.87 25.03
CA CYS A 977 5.56 -9.47 24.28
C CYS A 977 4.43 -8.95 25.17
N LYS A 978 4.35 -9.43 26.42
CA LYS A 978 3.38 -8.97 27.42
C LYS A 978 3.59 -7.51 27.89
N TYR A 979 4.64 -6.84 27.43
CA TYR A 979 4.92 -5.44 27.75
C TYR A 979 4.91 -4.54 26.51
N ALA A 980 4.42 -5.04 25.37
CA ALA A 980 4.45 -4.33 24.09
C ALA A 980 3.66 -3.00 24.09
N ASP A 981 2.65 -2.91 24.93
CA ASP A 981 1.84 -1.72 25.19
C ASP A 981 2.58 -0.64 26.00
N ASN A 982 3.72 -0.98 26.61
CA ASN A 982 4.53 -0.07 27.40
C ASN A 982 6.02 -0.13 27.02
N PRO A 983 6.43 0.65 25.99
CA PRO A 983 7.80 0.65 25.48
C PRO A 983 8.86 0.93 26.55
N LYS A 984 8.59 1.84 27.49
CA LYS A 984 9.52 2.13 28.60
C LYS A 984 9.79 0.90 29.47
N LYS A 985 8.73 0.15 29.83
CA LYS A 985 8.83 -1.06 30.65
C LYS A 985 9.48 -2.21 29.88
N MET A 986 9.16 -2.34 28.60
CA MET A 986 9.75 -3.35 27.72
C MET A 986 11.27 -3.14 27.56
N ASN A 987 11.70 -1.91 27.26
CA ASN A 987 13.13 -1.56 27.13
C ASN A 987 13.87 -1.79 28.44
N ALA A 988 13.29 -1.39 29.58
CA ALA A 988 13.86 -1.64 30.90
C ALA A 988 14.02 -3.14 31.21
N LYS A 989 13.12 -4.00 30.73
CA LYS A 989 13.23 -5.46 30.89
C LYS A 989 14.33 -6.06 30.02
N PHE A 990 14.51 -5.56 28.80
CA PHE A 990 15.62 -5.97 27.95
C PHE A 990 16.97 -5.54 28.55
N GLU A 991 17.11 -4.27 28.94
CA GLU A 991 18.32 -3.76 29.62
C GLU A 991 18.62 -4.56 30.89
N PHE A 992 17.60 -4.92 31.67
CA PHE A 992 17.78 -5.74 32.87
C PHE A 992 18.41 -7.10 32.55
N GLN A 993 17.99 -7.77 31.48
CA GLN A 993 18.59 -9.06 31.09
C GLN A 993 20.04 -8.87 30.64
N MET A 994 20.32 -7.88 29.80
CA MET A 994 21.68 -7.57 29.35
C MET A 994 22.62 -7.28 30.54
N LYS A 995 22.19 -6.37 31.43
CA LYS A 995 22.93 -6.00 32.64
C LYS A 995 23.16 -7.19 33.58
N LYS A 996 22.21 -8.12 33.69
CA LYS A 996 22.37 -9.35 34.47
C LYS A 996 23.54 -10.18 33.93
N HIS A 997 23.67 -10.29 32.61
CA HIS A 997 24.78 -11.00 31.98
C HIS A 997 26.10 -10.22 32.09
N SER A 998 26.11 -8.89 31.92
CA SER A 998 27.29 -8.06 32.17
C SER A 998 27.81 -8.23 33.60
N LYS A 999 26.93 -8.22 34.62
CA LYS A 999 27.35 -8.46 36.02
C LYS A 999 28.00 -9.82 36.22
N LYS A 1000 27.45 -10.84 35.57
CA LYS A 1000 27.96 -12.21 35.66
C LYS A 1000 29.35 -12.33 35.05
N ILE A 1001 29.55 -11.74 33.87
CA ILE A 1001 30.86 -11.69 33.20
C ILE A 1001 31.85 -10.90 34.02
N LEU A 1002 31.45 -9.75 34.57
CA LEU A 1002 32.32 -8.95 35.43
C LEU A 1002 32.79 -9.74 36.65
N GLY A 1003 31.92 -10.52 37.28
CA GLY A 1003 32.31 -11.40 38.39
C GLY A 1003 33.35 -12.46 37.97
N TYR A 1004 33.28 -12.97 36.74
CA TYR A 1004 34.30 -13.88 36.21
C TYR A 1004 35.63 -13.18 35.93
N ILE A 1005 35.60 -11.91 35.51
CA ILE A 1005 36.81 -11.09 35.33
C ILE A 1005 37.43 -10.76 36.69
N ASP A 1006 36.63 -10.35 37.66
CA ASP A 1006 37.05 -10.00 39.02
C ASP A 1006 37.73 -11.18 39.75
N SER A 1007 37.20 -12.40 39.55
CA SER A 1007 37.76 -13.66 40.07
C SER A 1007 38.90 -14.24 39.23
N PHE A 1008 39.26 -13.60 38.11
CA PHE A 1008 40.24 -14.10 37.13
C PHE A 1008 39.91 -15.48 36.55
N GLU A 1009 38.68 -15.97 36.73
CA GLU A 1009 38.15 -17.13 36.00
C GLU A 1009 38.07 -16.83 34.50
N TRP A 1010 37.83 -15.56 34.14
CA TRP A 1010 37.87 -15.04 32.78
C TRP A 1010 38.96 -13.99 32.68
N THR A 1011 39.77 -14.06 31.63
CA THR A 1011 40.75 -13.00 31.32
C THR A 1011 40.30 -12.17 30.14
N ILE A 1012 40.50 -10.85 30.22
CA ILE A 1012 40.22 -9.93 29.10
C ILE A 1012 41.38 -9.84 28.11
N ALA A 1013 42.58 -10.23 28.52
CA ALA A 1013 43.80 -10.22 27.72
C ALA A 1013 44.72 -11.40 28.07
N TRP A 1014 45.80 -11.53 27.28
CA TRP A 1014 46.76 -12.63 27.34
C TRP A 1014 47.50 -12.76 28.68
N ASP A 1015 47.87 -11.66 29.31
CA ASP A 1015 48.59 -11.58 30.59
C ASP A 1015 47.66 -11.32 31.78
N GLY A 1016 46.34 -11.32 31.60
CA GLY A 1016 45.38 -10.95 32.64
C GLY A 1016 45.55 -11.76 33.93
N ARG A 1017 45.89 -13.05 33.80
CA ARG A 1017 46.17 -13.98 34.91
C ARG A 1017 47.39 -13.57 35.76
N ASP A 1018 48.33 -12.79 35.23
CA ASP A 1018 49.56 -12.45 35.98
C ASP A 1018 49.29 -11.45 37.11
N TYR A 1019 48.22 -10.66 36.98
CA TYR A 1019 47.86 -9.62 37.94
C TYR A 1019 46.98 -10.13 39.09
N ARG A 1020 46.70 -11.44 39.18
CA ARG A 1020 45.96 -11.99 40.33
C ARG A 1020 46.62 -11.61 41.66
N PRO A 1021 45.85 -11.38 42.74
CA PRO A 1021 46.42 -11.04 44.04
C PRO A 1021 47.38 -12.10 44.60
N ASP A 1022 47.18 -13.38 44.25
CA ASP A 1022 47.99 -14.53 44.70
C ASP A 1022 49.22 -14.79 43.81
N SER A 1023 49.35 -14.09 42.67
CA SER A 1023 50.46 -14.24 41.74
C SER A 1023 51.60 -13.27 42.05
N SER A 1024 52.83 -13.78 42.14
CA SER A 1024 54.04 -12.96 42.29
C SER A 1024 54.50 -12.27 40.99
N LEU A 1025 53.92 -12.64 39.84
CA LEU A 1025 54.36 -12.20 38.51
C LEU A 1025 54.03 -10.71 38.25
N GLY A 1026 52.77 -10.33 38.38
CA GLY A 1026 52.32 -8.94 38.18
C GLY A 1026 52.77 -8.34 36.84
N CYS A 1027 53.49 -7.22 36.89
CA CYS A 1027 54.04 -6.52 35.73
C CYS A 1027 55.27 -7.21 35.09
N CYS A 1028 55.90 -8.17 35.77
CA CYS A 1028 57.16 -8.82 35.36
C CYS A 1028 58.30 -7.84 35.03
N ASN A 1029 58.35 -6.68 35.71
CA ASN A 1029 59.36 -5.62 35.50
C ASN A 1029 59.39 -5.10 34.06
N THR A 1030 58.23 -5.07 33.41
CA THR A 1030 58.07 -4.55 32.05
C THR A 1030 57.11 -3.36 32.01
N ASP A 1031 57.20 -2.57 30.96
CA ASP A 1031 56.39 -1.38 30.68
C ASP A 1031 55.10 -1.70 29.88
N GLY A 1032 54.99 -2.90 29.32
CA GLY A 1032 53.89 -3.24 28.42
C GLY A 1032 53.81 -4.71 28.03
N ILE A 1033 52.63 -5.10 27.53
CA ILE A 1033 52.35 -6.48 27.09
C ILE A 1033 53.27 -6.94 25.95
N THR A 1034 53.70 -6.04 25.08
CA THR A 1034 54.65 -6.35 24.00
C THR A 1034 56.01 -6.76 24.56
N THR A 1035 56.54 -5.98 25.49
CA THR A 1035 57.81 -6.26 26.19
C THR A 1035 57.70 -7.53 27.03
N LYS A 1036 56.56 -7.75 27.69
CA LYS A 1036 56.28 -8.99 28.42
C LYS A 1036 56.29 -10.25 27.53
N ARG A 1037 55.95 -10.09 26.24
CA ARG A 1037 55.99 -11.18 25.24
C ARG A 1037 57.38 -11.43 24.67
N ILE A 1038 58.21 -10.40 24.56
CA ILE A 1038 59.61 -10.55 24.15
C ILE A 1038 60.28 -11.42 25.22
N GLY A 1039 60.82 -12.57 24.82
CA GLY A 1039 61.40 -13.54 25.76
C GLY A 1039 60.40 -14.30 26.65
N ASN A 1040 59.10 -13.96 26.61
CA ASN A 1040 58.03 -14.51 27.46
C ASN A 1040 58.33 -14.35 28.96
N ASN A 1041 58.44 -13.11 29.44
CA ASN A 1041 58.86 -12.76 30.80
C ASN A 1041 57.86 -13.16 31.92
N ARG A 1042 56.81 -13.93 31.62
CA ARG A 1042 55.81 -14.45 32.58
C ARG A 1042 56.36 -15.44 33.63
N ALA A 1043 57.67 -15.57 33.80
CA ALA A 1043 58.30 -16.29 34.92
C ALA A 1043 59.10 -15.38 35.86
N GLN A 1044 59.17 -14.08 35.55
CA GLN A 1044 59.84 -13.12 36.40
C GLN A 1044 58.84 -12.50 37.36
N ASP A 1045 59.15 -12.59 38.65
CA ASP A 1045 58.39 -11.92 39.68
C ASP A 1045 58.58 -10.40 39.56
N CYS A 1046 57.57 -9.66 40.01
CA CYS A 1046 57.70 -8.22 40.19
C CYS A 1046 58.78 -7.94 41.24
N SER A 1047 59.84 -7.22 40.85
CA SER A 1047 61.04 -6.98 41.67
C SER A 1047 60.73 -6.16 42.93
N VAL A 1048 59.65 -5.39 42.91
CA VAL A 1048 59.17 -4.57 44.04
C VAL A 1048 58.03 -5.24 44.82
N ASN A 1049 57.86 -6.56 44.66
CA ASN A 1049 56.80 -7.33 45.31
C ASN A 1049 55.40 -6.69 45.16
N ARG A 1050 55.13 -6.18 43.94
CA ARG A 1050 53.90 -5.49 43.52
C ARG A 1050 53.64 -4.14 44.19
N ASN A 1051 54.47 -3.68 45.11
CA ASN A 1051 54.35 -2.33 45.65
C ASN A 1051 55.15 -1.35 44.79
N HIS A 1052 54.45 -0.64 43.90
CA HIS A 1052 55.06 0.34 43.01
C HIS A 1052 55.14 1.75 43.63
N ASN A 1053 54.82 1.88 44.92
CA ASN A 1053 54.75 3.15 45.65
C ASN A 1053 53.76 4.16 45.03
N LEU A 1054 52.69 3.67 44.41
CA LEU A 1054 51.62 4.52 43.84
C LEU A 1054 50.60 4.98 44.89
N GLY A 1055 50.69 4.43 46.11
CA GLY A 1055 49.87 4.80 47.26
C GLY A 1055 48.41 4.31 47.16
N LYS A 1056 48.14 3.31 46.32
CA LYS A 1056 46.81 2.72 46.13
C LYS A 1056 46.65 1.42 46.92
N GLY A 1057 47.72 0.63 47.00
CA GLY A 1057 47.72 -0.67 47.66
C GLY A 1057 46.83 -1.72 46.97
N PRO A 1058 46.81 -2.96 47.47
CA PRO A 1058 46.00 -4.03 46.88
C PRO A 1058 44.51 -3.72 47.04
N PHE A 1059 43.75 -3.92 45.98
CA PHE A 1059 42.30 -3.79 45.99
C PHE A 1059 41.66 -5.00 46.68
N THR A 1060 40.84 -4.73 47.70
CA THR A 1060 40.14 -5.76 48.51
C THR A 1060 38.63 -5.79 48.27
N GLY A 1061 38.12 -4.96 47.36
CA GLY A 1061 36.71 -4.92 46.99
C GLY A 1061 36.38 -5.84 45.82
N THR A 1062 35.20 -5.64 45.24
CA THR A 1062 34.76 -6.30 43.99
C THR A 1062 34.53 -5.27 42.91
N LEU A 1063 34.89 -5.58 41.66
CA LEU A 1063 34.60 -4.72 40.52
C LEU A 1063 33.08 -4.49 40.36
N ARG A 1064 32.68 -3.27 39.95
CA ARG A 1064 31.26 -2.90 39.78
C ARG A 1064 31.04 -2.21 38.44
N LEU A 1065 29.93 -2.56 37.78
CA LEU A 1065 29.55 -1.89 36.54
C LEU A 1065 29.31 -0.39 36.75
N GLY A 1066 29.77 0.40 35.81
CA GLY A 1066 29.70 1.85 35.79
C GLY A 1066 30.65 2.51 36.79
N LYS A 1067 31.61 1.77 37.36
CA LYS A 1067 32.56 2.27 38.33
C LYS A 1067 33.99 1.88 37.99
#